data_AF-A0A5C9E5S4-F1
#
_entry.id   AF-A0A5C9E5S4-F1
#
_cell.length_a   1.000
_cell.length_b   1.000
_cell.length_c   1.000
_cell.angle_alpha   90.00
_cell.angle_beta   90.00
_cell.angle_gamma   90.00
#
_symmetry.space_group_name_H-M   'P 1'
#
loop_
_entity.id
_entity.type
_entity.pdbx_description
1 polymer ?
#
loop_
_entity_poly.entity_id
_entity_poly.type
_entity_poly.pdbx_seq_one_letter_code
_entity_poly.pdbx_strand_id
1 'polypeptide(L)'
;MDDMRLVNNYYPFLREDQVVTIRELVSNAKDFRDFVSSLVAKVMEGRSDLLEFALRCCWISGDIKKIIQLASKYEERVSIMPWYIHTIFYTGKMPGEVAIEKIKTSLQLIDEEWIRFEGNILSTFIQGQIQSHNTFDAISELNRQIDKDERYQIFRPMIVHSRGTAFFSRHELQKAHDDFMISVELADQIGDLFTKALSLNLLSFSTRGVNETLEILNRARDVFSKIANTLFVGVMENNIGFNKVAIAKYDEAIEHYHRAMELNKEVGNITFNPYLNIAVLYGNIGQIDKAEDYARKALEIAKKKNPDHPAPQIEMARALILSESLDQAYEYLETGGELAFKSGDDKELCRYYLVRGMWEMARGEHTSAISILKRGLRIADNRGEIYYILQLLLQLAGAEILVFSNKEDSKFTSAASIALSRLEQLSREQEFSGLSAQILLLKSEIDVLSDEKEEARNKLEEALNLCKEEGMSVLESKIKARLKELEEKKSRKSLIERFKSLIRQIAIPSGETKKTPFKIMGCIVILQSAGLELYSEYVDPKIISDPSLIAGLISAVSTFAKEIRKDATGNLQSIVHQDIAVLLEHGNHATCALLVDRDTYEARVLERRFLESFEETFADSLVDFEDGAVRPLDASSIFHSVVMHRKHQK
;
A
#
# COMPACT_ATOMS: atom_id res chain seq x y z
N MET A 1 30.65 -16.79 -15.63
CA MET A 1 29.36 -16.88 -14.92
C MET A 1 28.68 -15.52 -15.04
N ASP A 2 27.37 -15.47 -15.29
CA ASP A 2 26.66 -14.20 -15.56
C ASP A 2 26.70 -13.21 -14.39
N ASP A 3 26.79 -13.71 -13.16
CA ASP A 3 26.97 -12.93 -11.92
C ASP A 3 28.30 -12.17 -11.85
N MET A 4 29.35 -12.69 -12.49
CA MET A 4 30.66 -12.03 -12.52
C MET A 4 30.78 -10.95 -13.59
N ARG A 5 29.81 -10.85 -14.52
CA ARG A 5 29.84 -9.80 -15.56
C ARG A 5 29.81 -8.40 -14.96
N LEU A 6 29.12 -8.23 -13.82
CA LEU A 6 29.04 -6.94 -13.12
C LEU A 6 30.42 -6.44 -12.66
N VAL A 7 31.38 -7.33 -12.39
CA VAL A 7 32.74 -6.98 -11.94
C VAL A 7 33.50 -6.26 -13.06
N ASN A 8 33.32 -6.72 -14.31
CA ASN A 8 34.04 -6.20 -15.47
C ASN A 8 33.68 -4.75 -15.79
N ASN A 9 32.45 -4.33 -15.45
CA ASN A 9 31.98 -2.96 -15.68
C ASN A 9 32.85 -1.92 -14.96
N TYR A 10 33.59 -2.31 -13.92
CA TYR A 10 34.41 -1.39 -13.13
C TYR A 10 35.87 -1.32 -13.55
N TYR A 11 36.34 -2.20 -14.45
CA TYR A 11 37.74 -2.16 -14.91
C TYR A 11 38.19 -0.81 -15.47
N PRO A 12 37.35 -0.03 -16.18
CA PRO A 12 37.75 1.32 -16.64
C PRO A 12 38.09 2.33 -15.52
N PHE A 13 37.73 2.04 -14.27
CA PHE A 13 37.96 2.90 -13.11
C PHE A 13 39.11 2.41 -12.21
N LEU A 14 39.67 1.23 -12.52
CA LEU A 14 40.70 0.58 -11.73
C LEU A 14 42.04 0.62 -12.46
N ARG A 15 43.12 0.63 -11.70
CA ARG A 15 44.47 0.50 -12.23
C ARG A 15 44.71 -0.93 -12.73
N GLU A 16 45.63 -1.07 -13.68
CA GLU A 16 45.92 -2.35 -14.33
C GLU A 16 46.36 -3.44 -13.33
N ASP A 17 47.17 -3.09 -12.32
CA ASP A 17 47.60 -4.00 -11.24
C ASP A 17 46.42 -4.53 -10.40
N GLN A 18 45.43 -3.68 -10.15
CA GLN A 18 44.20 -4.06 -9.46
C GLN A 18 43.37 -5.01 -10.33
N VAL A 19 43.19 -4.67 -11.62
CA VAL A 19 42.42 -5.48 -12.57
C VAL A 19 43.01 -6.88 -12.73
N VAL A 20 44.34 -7.02 -12.83
CA VAL A 20 45.00 -8.33 -12.91
C VAL A 20 44.67 -9.17 -11.67
N THR A 21 44.80 -8.57 -10.48
CA THR A 21 44.49 -9.26 -9.22
C THR A 21 43.01 -9.67 -9.17
N ILE A 22 42.09 -8.77 -9.55
CA ILE A 22 40.65 -9.03 -9.52
C ILE A 22 40.28 -10.14 -10.51
N ARG A 23 40.85 -10.15 -11.73
CA ARG A 23 40.61 -11.22 -12.71
C ARG A 23 41.05 -12.58 -12.21
N GLU A 24 42.19 -12.66 -11.54
CA GLU A 24 42.65 -13.89 -10.90
C GLU A 24 41.65 -14.37 -9.85
N LEU A 25 41.20 -13.47 -8.96
CA LEU A 25 40.18 -13.78 -7.96
C LEU A 25 38.87 -14.25 -8.59
N VAL A 26 38.39 -13.58 -9.65
CA VAL A 26 37.18 -13.97 -10.39
C VAL A 26 37.34 -15.36 -11.01
N SER A 27 38.51 -15.68 -11.59
CA SER A 27 38.75 -16.97 -12.24
C SER A 27 38.77 -18.15 -11.26
N ASN A 28 39.14 -17.88 -10.00
CA ASN A 28 39.22 -18.89 -8.95
C ASN A 28 37.93 -19.00 -8.13
N ALA A 29 37.05 -18.00 -8.20
CA ALA A 29 35.84 -17.95 -7.41
C ALA A 29 34.73 -18.86 -7.96
N LYS A 30 34.06 -19.58 -7.06
CA LYS A 30 32.92 -20.45 -7.41
C LYS A 30 31.64 -19.68 -7.71
N ASP A 31 31.43 -18.57 -7.02
CA ASP A 31 30.26 -17.70 -7.11
C ASP A 31 30.63 -16.29 -6.62
N PHE A 32 29.71 -15.33 -6.74
CA PHE A 32 29.95 -13.96 -6.30
C PHE A 32 30.30 -13.85 -4.80
N ARG A 33 29.77 -14.73 -3.94
CA ARG A 33 30.07 -14.72 -2.49
C ARG A 33 31.52 -15.12 -2.21
N ASP A 34 31.99 -16.15 -2.88
CA ASP A 34 33.36 -16.65 -2.79
C ASP A 34 34.36 -15.58 -3.29
N PHE A 35 34.02 -14.92 -4.40
CA PHE A 35 34.78 -13.79 -4.92
C PHE A 35 34.88 -12.64 -3.90
N VAL A 36 33.76 -12.16 -3.36
CA VAL A 36 33.75 -11.07 -2.37
C VAL A 36 34.56 -11.45 -1.14
N SER A 37 34.43 -12.69 -0.66
CA SER A 37 35.16 -13.17 0.52
C SER A 37 36.67 -13.21 0.27
N SER A 38 37.10 -13.69 -0.89
CA SER A 38 38.50 -13.72 -1.31
C SER A 38 39.09 -12.32 -1.52
N LEU A 39 38.30 -11.41 -2.10
CA LEU A 39 38.69 -10.01 -2.29
C LEU A 39 38.89 -9.29 -0.93
N VAL A 40 37.96 -9.48 0.01
CA VAL A 40 38.10 -8.94 1.37
C VAL A 40 39.29 -9.54 2.10
N ALA A 41 39.54 -10.85 1.97
CA ALA A 41 40.73 -11.48 2.54
C ALA A 41 42.02 -10.83 2.02
N LYS A 42 42.13 -10.56 0.71
CA LYS A 42 43.29 -9.86 0.13
C LYS A 42 43.48 -8.47 0.69
N VAL A 43 42.40 -7.70 0.84
CA VAL A 43 42.46 -6.38 1.50
C VAL A 43 42.97 -6.53 2.93
N MET A 44 42.47 -7.53 3.67
CA MET A 44 42.90 -7.79 5.04
C MET A 44 44.37 -8.21 5.15
N GLU A 45 44.90 -8.91 4.16
CA GLU A 45 46.32 -9.33 4.01
C GLU A 45 47.27 -8.19 3.62
N GLY A 46 46.77 -6.98 3.34
CA GLY A 46 47.59 -5.79 3.10
C GLY A 46 47.42 -5.15 1.72
N ARG A 47 46.57 -5.71 0.84
CA ARG A 47 46.17 -5.06 -0.43
C ARG A 47 45.14 -3.95 -0.20
N SER A 48 45.50 -2.94 0.58
CA SER A 48 44.63 -1.78 0.89
C SER A 48 44.24 -0.98 -0.35
N ASP A 49 45.00 -1.13 -1.44
CA ASP A 49 44.67 -0.58 -2.75
C ASP A 49 43.38 -1.16 -3.34
N LEU A 50 42.92 -2.34 -2.91
CA LEU A 50 41.65 -2.94 -3.37
C LEU A 50 40.45 -2.57 -2.50
N LEU A 51 40.65 -1.76 -1.45
CA LEU A 51 39.66 -1.51 -0.41
C LEU A 51 38.34 -0.95 -0.94
N GLU A 52 38.38 0.10 -1.76
CA GLU A 52 37.19 0.78 -2.27
C GLU A 52 36.34 -0.18 -3.12
N PHE A 53 36.99 -0.95 -3.98
CA PHE A 53 36.32 -1.96 -4.80
C PHE A 53 35.76 -3.11 -3.97
N ALA A 54 36.49 -3.56 -2.95
CA ALA A 54 36.03 -4.60 -2.02
C ALA A 54 34.79 -4.15 -1.25
N LEU A 55 34.79 -2.92 -0.75
CA LEU A 55 33.68 -2.38 0.04
C LEU A 55 32.44 -2.16 -0.83
N ARG A 56 32.63 -1.71 -2.07
CA ARG A 56 31.58 -1.66 -3.09
C ARG A 56 30.98 -3.04 -3.38
N CYS A 57 31.80 -4.07 -3.55
CA CYS A 57 31.30 -5.43 -3.78
C CYS A 57 30.59 -6.00 -2.54
N CYS A 58 31.07 -5.68 -1.33
CA CYS A 58 30.37 -6.01 -0.09
C CYS A 58 28.98 -5.35 -0.04
N TRP A 59 28.89 -4.08 -0.44
CA TRP A 59 27.63 -3.35 -0.55
C TRP A 59 26.65 -4.01 -1.54
N ILE A 60 27.11 -4.42 -2.74
CA ILE A 60 26.31 -5.20 -3.70
C ILE A 60 25.82 -6.52 -3.09
N SER A 61 26.67 -7.22 -2.37
CA SER A 61 26.31 -8.50 -1.71
C SER A 61 25.52 -8.32 -0.40
N GLY A 62 25.27 -7.08 0.05
CA GLY A 62 24.60 -6.81 1.31
C GLY A 62 25.31 -7.36 2.55
N ASP A 63 26.64 -7.57 2.50
CA ASP A 63 27.42 -8.15 3.61
C ASP A 63 27.77 -7.07 4.64
N ILE A 64 26.78 -6.69 5.45
CA ILE A 64 26.88 -5.64 6.47
C ILE A 64 28.06 -5.90 7.42
N LYS A 65 28.35 -7.16 7.76
CA LYS A 65 29.44 -7.52 8.68
C LYS A 65 30.80 -7.20 8.06
N LYS A 66 31.03 -7.56 6.80
CA LYS A 66 32.28 -7.22 6.10
C LYS A 66 32.44 -5.72 5.88
N ILE A 67 31.35 -5.00 5.57
CA ILE A 67 31.38 -3.54 5.43
C ILE A 67 31.83 -2.89 6.74
N ILE A 68 31.23 -3.27 7.87
CA ILE A 68 31.62 -2.76 9.19
C ILE A 68 33.05 -3.15 9.53
N GLN A 69 33.45 -4.40 9.27
CA GLN A 69 34.82 -4.87 9.52
C GLN A 69 35.88 -4.06 8.76
N LEU A 70 35.64 -3.83 7.47
CA LEU A 70 36.55 -3.03 6.63
C LEU A 70 36.55 -1.57 7.08
N ALA A 71 35.38 -0.99 7.35
CA ALA A 71 35.28 0.39 7.82
C ALA A 71 36.03 0.61 9.13
N SER A 72 35.92 -0.31 10.10
CA SER A 72 36.64 -0.24 11.37
C SER A 72 38.15 -0.46 11.25
N LYS A 73 38.63 -1.18 10.24
CA LYS A 73 40.08 -1.33 10.02
C LYS A 73 40.69 -0.11 9.35
N TYR A 74 39.92 0.57 8.50
CA TYR A 74 40.38 1.68 7.66
C TYR A 74 39.58 2.97 7.98
N GLU A 75 39.38 3.28 9.25
CA GLU A 75 38.53 4.40 9.72
C GLU A 75 38.98 5.76 9.19
N GLU A 76 40.29 5.93 8.91
CA GLU A 76 40.85 7.17 8.36
C GLU A 76 40.62 7.34 6.84
N ARG A 77 40.15 6.28 6.15
CA ARG A 77 40.01 6.29 4.69
C ARG A 77 38.67 6.90 4.28
N VAL A 78 38.64 8.19 3.95
CA VAL A 78 37.37 8.89 3.62
C VAL A 78 36.69 8.34 2.34
N SER A 79 37.45 7.78 1.40
CA SER A 79 36.97 7.20 0.13
C SER A 79 35.92 6.09 0.29
N ILE A 80 35.86 5.42 1.45
CA ILE A 80 34.89 4.33 1.70
C ILE A 80 33.57 4.81 2.32
N MET A 81 33.50 6.07 2.77
CA MET A 81 32.36 6.59 3.52
C MET A 81 31.01 6.50 2.79
N PRO A 82 30.90 6.70 1.45
CA PRO A 82 29.61 6.66 0.78
C PRO A 82 28.85 5.34 0.98
N TRP A 83 29.49 4.20 0.73
CA TRP A 83 28.88 2.88 0.89
C TRP A 83 28.67 2.52 2.37
N TYR A 84 29.59 2.90 3.26
CA TYR A 84 29.43 2.68 4.70
C TYR A 84 28.21 3.44 5.24
N ILE A 85 28.13 4.75 4.98
CA ILE A 85 27.01 5.59 5.44
C ILE A 85 25.68 5.08 4.86
N HIS A 86 25.65 4.76 3.56
CA HIS A 86 24.45 4.18 2.94
C HIS A 86 24.03 2.87 3.60
N THR A 87 24.99 2.01 3.98
CA THR A 87 24.70 0.77 4.71
C THR A 87 24.10 1.05 6.10
N ILE A 88 24.66 2.01 6.85
CA ILE A 88 24.14 2.38 8.17
C ILE A 88 22.72 2.97 8.07
N PHE A 89 22.48 3.86 7.10
CA PHE A 89 21.15 4.37 6.77
C PHE A 89 20.18 3.22 6.46
N TYR A 90 20.54 2.31 5.56
CA TYR A 90 19.68 1.20 5.15
C TYR A 90 19.34 0.25 6.31
N THR A 91 20.24 0.08 7.29
CA THR A 91 19.96 -0.70 8.52
C THR A 91 19.07 0.02 9.54
N GLY A 92 18.61 1.24 9.23
CA GLY A 92 17.76 2.08 10.08
C GLY A 92 18.51 2.75 11.24
N LYS A 93 19.85 2.76 11.21
CA LYS A 93 20.68 3.30 12.30
C LYS A 93 21.03 4.79 12.11
N MET A 94 20.63 5.39 11.00
CA MET A 94 20.90 6.79 10.68
C MET A 94 19.71 7.38 9.92
N PRO A 95 19.20 8.56 10.31
CA PRO A 95 18.19 9.29 9.55
C PRO A 95 18.68 9.65 8.14
N GLY A 96 17.76 9.76 7.18
CA GLY A 96 18.08 10.00 5.77
C GLY A 96 18.78 11.34 5.54
N GLU A 97 18.32 12.41 6.18
CA GLU A 97 18.87 13.76 6.07
C GLU A 97 20.33 13.79 6.56
N VAL A 98 20.58 13.15 7.70
CA VAL A 98 21.92 13.02 8.30
C VAL A 98 22.84 12.20 7.39
N ALA A 99 22.32 11.11 6.80
CA ALA A 99 23.07 10.29 5.87
C ALA A 99 23.44 11.08 4.59
N ILE A 100 22.50 11.83 4.03
CA ILE A 100 22.71 12.68 2.85
C ILE A 100 23.80 13.72 3.13
N GLU A 101 23.71 14.42 4.27
CA GLU A 101 24.70 15.41 4.69
C GLU A 101 26.08 14.79 4.82
N LYS A 102 26.20 13.69 5.58
CA LYS A 102 27.49 13.01 5.80
C LYS A 102 28.11 12.50 4.50
N ILE A 103 27.31 11.95 3.59
CA ILE A 103 27.80 11.54 2.26
C ILE A 103 28.34 12.77 1.53
N LYS A 104 27.55 13.83 1.40
CA LYS A 104 27.96 15.06 0.68
C LYS A 104 29.24 15.68 1.25
N THR A 105 29.37 15.75 2.58
CA THR A 105 30.60 16.24 3.22
C THR A 105 31.79 15.35 2.91
N SER A 106 31.63 14.02 2.96
CA SER A 106 32.72 13.09 2.63
C SER A 106 33.19 13.24 1.18
N LEU A 107 32.26 13.48 0.24
CA LEU A 107 32.58 13.62 -1.18
C LEU A 107 33.49 14.80 -1.51
N GLN A 108 33.51 15.85 -0.67
CA GLN A 108 34.39 17.00 -0.84
C GLN A 108 35.87 16.68 -0.57
N LEU A 109 36.14 15.57 0.12
CA LEU A 109 37.47 15.14 0.55
C LEU A 109 38.01 13.94 -0.26
N ILE A 110 37.21 13.43 -1.21
CA ILE A 110 37.57 12.25 -2.02
C ILE A 110 38.12 12.75 -3.35
N ASP A 111 39.32 12.33 -3.72
CA ASP A 111 39.97 12.77 -4.97
C ASP A 111 39.49 11.96 -6.19
N GLU A 112 39.15 10.68 -5.99
CA GLU A 112 38.72 9.75 -7.03
C GLU A 112 37.34 10.14 -7.60
N GLU A 113 37.34 10.62 -8.84
CA GLU A 113 36.13 11.12 -9.53
C GLU A 113 34.98 10.12 -9.57
N TRP A 114 35.26 8.85 -9.87
CA TRP A 114 34.22 7.82 -9.98
C TRP A 114 33.58 7.49 -8.63
N ILE A 115 34.34 7.58 -7.53
CA ILE A 115 33.81 7.39 -6.18
C ILE A 115 32.92 8.58 -5.79
N ARG A 116 33.35 9.81 -6.12
CA ARG A 116 32.50 10.99 -5.95
C ARG A 116 31.20 10.86 -6.74
N PHE A 117 31.29 10.38 -7.97
CA PHE A 117 30.14 10.17 -8.84
C PHE A 117 29.16 9.14 -8.23
N GLU A 118 29.63 7.96 -7.87
CA GLU A 118 28.79 6.93 -7.25
C GLU A 118 28.23 7.36 -5.88
N GLY A 119 29.01 8.06 -5.06
CA GLY A 119 28.51 8.60 -3.80
C GLY A 119 27.40 9.65 -3.98
N ASN A 120 27.45 10.45 -5.05
CA ASN A 120 26.33 11.34 -5.40
C ASN A 120 25.08 10.55 -5.81
N ILE A 121 25.23 9.40 -6.48
CA ILE A 121 24.11 8.48 -6.79
C ILE A 121 23.53 7.93 -5.48
N LEU A 122 24.36 7.43 -4.57
CA LEU A 122 23.90 6.91 -3.26
C LEU A 122 23.18 8.00 -2.45
N SER A 123 23.68 9.24 -2.46
CA SER A 123 22.99 10.38 -1.82
C SER A 123 21.64 10.67 -2.49
N THR A 124 21.58 10.63 -3.82
CA THR A 124 20.36 10.87 -4.61
C THR A 124 19.32 9.77 -4.40
N PHE A 125 19.78 8.53 -4.24
CA PHE A 125 18.92 7.40 -3.89
C PHE A 125 18.22 7.62 -2.54
N ILE A 126 18.97 8.03 -1.51
CA ILE A 126 18.40 8.36 -0.19
C ILE A 126 17.42 9.54 -0.31
N GLN A 127 17.78 10.59 -1.07
CA GLN A 127 16.92 11.76 -1.31
C GLN A 127 15.57 11.37 -1.93
N GLY A 128 15.57 10.45 -2.91
CA GLY A 128 14.34 9.93 -3.53
C GLY A 128 13.45 9.16 -2.57
N GLN A 129 14.03 8.43 -1.61
CA GLN A 129 13.28 7.69 -0.59
C GLN A 129 12.61 8.60 0.45
N ILE A 130 13.24 9.73 0.80
CA ILE A 130 12.73 10.67 1.82
C ILE A 130 11.99 11.88 1.21
N GLN A 131 11.65 11.85 -0.07
CA GLN A 131 10.96 12.94 -0.79
C GLN A 131 11.69 14.29 -0.75
N SER A 132 13.02 14.29 -0.82
CA SER A 132 13.78 15.54 -0.84
C SER A 132 13.48 16.37 -2.09
N HIS A 133 13.28 17.68 -1.93
CA HIS A 133 12.98 18.61 -3.02
C HIS A 133 14.07 18.64 -4.11
N ASN A 134 15.32 18.35 -3.74
CA ASN A 134 16.48 18.48 -4.63
C ASN A 134 16.77 17.22 -5.46
N THR A 135 15.95 16.16 -5.33
CA THR A 135 16.23 14.86 -5.96
C THR A 135 16.35 14.95 -7.48
N PHE A 136 15.42 15.65 -8.14
CA PHE A 136 15.39 15.76 -9.61
C PHE A 136 16.52 16.64 -10.16
N ASP A 137 16.95 17.66 -9.40
CA ASP A 137 18.11 18.49 -9.77
C ASP A 137 19.40 17.67 -9.68
N ALA A 138 19.54 16.87 -8.61
CA ALA A 138 20.66 15.94 -8.46
C ALA A 138 20.72 14.91 -9.59
N ILE A 139 19.57 14.33 -9.97
CA ILE A 139 19.45 13.42 -11.13
C ILE A 139 19.86 14.13 -12.42
N SER A 140 19.45 15.39 -12.61
CA SER A 140 19.77 16.17 -13.81
C SER A 140 21.26 16.50 -13.92
N GLU A 141 21.92 16.77 -12.79
CA GLU A 141 23.38 16.93 -12.74
C GLU A 141 24.12 15.62 -13.04
N LEU A 142 23.69 14.50 -12.45
CA LEU A 142 24.27 13.17 -12.71
C LEU A 142 24.17 12.78 -14.19
N ASN A 143 23.02 13.03 -14.84
CA ASN A 143 22.85 12.78 -16.28
C ASN A 143 23.80 13.64 -17.13
N ARG A 144 23.97 14.93 -16.79
CA ARG A 144 24.92 15.81 -17.49
C ARG A 144 26.37 15.34 -17.38
N GLN A 145 26.74 14.67 -16.30
CA GLN A 145 28.08 14.09 -16.13
C GLN A 145 28.24 12.81 -16.94
N ILE A 146 27.21 11.96 -17.02
CA ILE A 146 27.20 10.78 -17.92
C ILE A 146 27.38 11.18 -19.37
N ASP A 147 26.72 12.25 -19.82
CA ASP A 147 26.81 12.71 -21.20
C ASP A 147 28.22 13.23 -21.57
N LYS A 148 29.06 13.55 -20.58
CA LYS A 148 30.44 14.03 -20.77
C LYS A 148 31.48 12.91 -20.73
N ASP A 149 31.18 11.77 -20.11
CA ASP A 149 32.10 10.66 -19.95
C ASP A 149 31.37 9.32 -20.07
N GLU A 150 31.60 8.63 -21.20
CA GLU A 150 30.97 7.35 -21.51
C GLU A 150 31.25 6.26 -20.47
N ARG A 151 32.34 6.37 -19.69
CA ARG A 151 32.64 5.41 -18.62
C ARG A 151 31.51 5.34 -17.59
N TYR A 152 30.82 6.46 -17.34
CA TYR A 152 29.72 6.52 -16.37
C TYR A 152 28.40 5.93 -16.85
N GLN A 153 28.28 5.50 -18.12
CA GLN A 153 27.06 4.85 -18.63
C GLN A 153 26.67 3.60 -17.82
N ILE A 154 27.63 2.93 -17.18
CA ILE A 154 27.37 1.77 -16.31
C ILE A 154 26.46 2.11 -15.11
N PHE A 155 26.35 3.38 -14.72
CA PHE A 155 25.55 3.84 -13.60
C PHE A 155 24.16 4.36 -14.00
N ARG A 156 23.90 4.48 -15.31
CA ARG A 156 22.63 4.97 -15.85
C ARG A 156 21.42 4.18 -15.34
N PRO A 157 21.45 2.83 -15.22
CA PRO A 157 20.32 2.09 -14.67
C PRO A 157 19.95 2.54 -13.25
N MET A 158 20.96 2.83 -12.40
CA MET A 158 20.77 3.20 -11.00
C MET A 158 20.23 4.63 -10.84
N ILE A 159 20.62 5.53 -11.74
CA ILE A 159 20.06 6.89 -11.78
C ILE A 159 18.59 6.85 -12.21
N VAL A 160 18.25 6.07 -13.24
CA VAL A 160 16.86 5.88 -13.67
C VAL A 160 16.04 5.23 -12.55
N HIS A 161 16.58 4.22 -11.86
CA HIS A 161 15.96 3.63 -10.68
C HIS A 161 15.69 4.66 -9.57
N SER A 162 16.65 5.55 -9.32
CA SER A 162 16.53 6.61 -8.30
C SER A 162 15.45 7.63 -8.68
N ARG A 163 15.32 7.95 -9.99
CA ARG A 163 14.22 8.77 -10.50
C ARG A 163 12.87 8.10 -10.36
N GLY A 164 12.78 6.81 -10.70
CA GLY A 164 11.59 5.99 -10.49
C GLY A 164 11.18 5.96 -9.01
N THR A 165 12.15 5.82 -8.10
CA THR A 165 11.91 5.90 -6.65
C THR A 165 11.38 7.28 -6.24
N ALA A 166 11.93 8.37 -6.78
CA ALA A 166 11.43 9.71 -6.51
C ALA A 166 9.99 9.93 -7.01
N PHE A 167 9.66 9.41 -8.19
CA PHE A 167 8.27 9.42 -8.71
C PHE A 167 7.35 8.56 -7.84
N PHE A 168 7.80 7.38 -7.43
CA PHE A 168 7.05 6.48 -6.55
C PHE A 168 6.71 7.17 -5.22
N SER A 169 7.69 7.81 -4.58
CA SER A 169 7.50 8.57 -3.34
C SER A 169 6.60 9.79 -3.52
N ARG A 170 6.46 10.32 -4.76
CA ARG A 170 5.50 11.39 -5.09
C ARG A 170 4.12 10.85 -5.54
N HIS A 171 3.89 9.53 -5.43
CA HIS A 171 2.70 8.84 -5.94
C HIS A 171 2.46 9.03 -7.45
N GLU A 172 3.52 9.30 -8.22
CA GLU A 172 3.51 9.32 -9.68
C GLU A 172 3.75 7.89 -10.22
N LEU A 173 2.85 6.98 -9.86
CA LEU A 173 3.02 5.52 -10.02
C LEU A 173 3.30 5.08 -11.46
N GLN A 174 2.68 5.70 -12.47
CA GLN A 174 2.94 5.34 -13.86
C GLN A 174 4.35 5.73 -14.29
N LYS A 175 4.81 6.94 -13.94
CA LYS A 175 6.19 7.37 -14.26
C LYS A 175 7.21 6.52 -13.52
N ALA A 176 6.90 6.16 -12.28
CA ALA A 176 7.73 5.24 -11.50
C ALA A 176 7.84 3.87 -12.17
N HIS A 177 6.70 3.30 -12.58
CA HIS A 177 6.63 2.04 -13.33
C HIS A 177 7.47 2.09 -14.61
N ASP A 178 7.29 3.13 -15.42
CA ASP A 178 8.02 3.31 -16.68
C ASP A 178 9.54 3.40 -16.43
N ASP A 179 9.96 4.17 -15.42
CA ASP A 179 11.38 4.28 -15.02
C ASP A 179 11.94 2.95 -14.50
N PHE A 180 11.18 2.19 -13.70
CA PHE A 180 11.64 0.88 -13.24
C PHE A 180 11.79 -0.11 -14.40
N MET A 181 10.90 -0.09 -15.37
CA MET A 181 11.02 -0.90 -16.59
C MET A 181 12.26 -0.52 -17.41
N ILE A 182 12.48 0.77 -17.66
CA ILE A 182 13.68 1.26 -18.35
C ILE A 182 14.94 0.87 -17.58
N SER A 183 14.94 1.02 -16.25
CA SER A 183 16.06 0.65 -15.40
C SER A 183 16.38 -0.85 -15.49
N VAL A 184 15.38 -1.72 -15.48
CA VAL A 184 15.56 -3.17 -15.65
C VAL A 184 16.19 -3.49 -17.01
N GLU A 185 15.69 -2.87 -18.09
CA GLU A 185 16.22 -3.10 -19.45
C GLU A 185 17.68 -2.66 -19.57
N LEU A 186 18.01 -1.44 -19.12
CA LEU A 186 19.37 -0.93 -19.15
C LEU A 186 20.31 -1.77 -18.28
N ALA A 187 19.85 -2.19 -17.09
CA ALA A 187 20.61 -3.06 -16.21
C ALA A 187 20.89 -4.42 -16.87
N ASP A 188 19.93 -4.98 -17.61
CA ASP A 188 20.12 -6.22 -18.35
C ASP A 188 21.15 -6.10 -19.48
N GLN A 189 21.15 -4.97 -20.21
CA GLN A 189 22.11 -4.72 -21.30
C GLN A 189 23.57 -4.72 -20.81
N ILE A 190 23.81 -4.20 -19.59
CA ILE A 190 25.16 -4.11 -19.01
C ILE A 190 25.47 -5.19 -17.98
N GLY A 191 24.54 -6.09 -17.67
CA GLY A 191 24.70 -7.11 -16.64
C GLY A 191 24.76 -6.59 -15.21
N ASP A 192 24.12 -5.45 -14.90
CA ASP A 192 23.99 -4.93 -13.53
C ASP A 192 22.86 -5.65 -12.78
N LEU A 193 23.19 -6.81 -12.22
CA LEU A 193 22.24 -7.63 -11.48
C LEU A 193 21.67 -6.94 -10.23
N PHE A 194 22.44 -6.06 -9.59
CA PHE A 194 21.99 -5.41 -8.36
C PHE A 194 20.88 -4.40 -8.64
N THR A 195 21.12 -3.47 -9.57
CA THR A 195 20.10 -2.48 -9.94
C THR A 195 18.89 -3.15 -10.57
N LYS A 196 19.09 -4.19 -11.40
CA LYS A 196 17.98 -4.98 -11.95
C LYS A 196 17.06 -5.50 -10.84
N ALA A 197 17.62 -6.13 -9.81
CA ALA A 197 16.84 -6.72 -8.73
C ALA A 197 16.13 -5.65 -7.87
N LEU A 198 16.79 -4.51 -7.62
CA LEU A 198 16.16 -3.36 -6.94
C LEU A 198 14.96 -2.82 -7.73
N SER A 199 15.11 -2.62 -9.04
CA SER A 199 14.04 -2.13 -9.90
C SER A 199 12.90 -3.13 -10.04
N LEU A 200 13.18 -4.44 -10.15
CA LEU A 200 12.13 -5.47 -10.13
C LEU A 200 11.34 -5.46 -8.82
N ASN A 201 12.00 -5.31 -7.67
CA ASN A 201 11.30 -5.21 -6.39
C ASN A 201 10.35 -4.01 -6.36
N LEU A 202 10.79 -2.82 -6.80
CA LEU A 202 9.90 -1.64 -6.81
C LEU A 202 8.80 -1.75 -7.87
N LEU A 203 9.09 -2.37 -9.02
CA LEU A 203 8.09 -2.66 -10.05
C LEU A 203 6.96 -3.54 -9.52
N SER A 204 7.25 -4.46 -8.59
CA SER A 204 6.23 -5.34 -8.00
C SER A 204 5.08 -4.57 -7.35
N PHE A 205 5.32 -3.37 -6.80
CA PHE A 205 4.28 -2.52 -6.23
C PHE A 205 3.35 -1.91 -7.28
N SER A 206 3.76 -1.92 -8.55
CA SER A 206 3.03 -1.36 -9.69
C SER A 206 2.38 -2.40 -10.63
N THR A 207 2.24 -3.62 -10.14
CA THR A 207 1.66 -4.74 -10.90
C THR A 207 0.16 -4.83 -10.71
N ARG A 208 -0.56 -5.39 -11.69
CA ARG A 208 -2.02 -5.37 -11.73
C ARG A 208 -2.69 -6.58 -11.08
N GLY A 209 -1.91 -7.51 -10.53
CA GLY A 209 -2.45 -8.70 -9.87
C GLY A 209 -1.40 -9.52 -9.16
N VAL A 210 -1.84 -10.25 -8.11
CA VAL A 210 -0.95 -10.97 -7.18
C VAL A 210 -0.04 -11.98 -7.88
N ASN A 211 -0.52 -12.66 -8.93
CA ASN A 211 0.29 -13.64 -9.67
C ASN A 211 1.47 -12.98 -10.40
N GLU A 212 1.24 -11.86 -11.08
CA GLU A 212 2.29 -11.06 -11.75
C GLU A 212 3.27 -10.51 -10.70
N THR A 213 2.75 -9.99 -9.58
CA THR A 213 3.57 -9.52 -8.45
C THR A 213 4.49 -10.62 -7.95
N LEU A 214 3.95 -11.81 -7.72
CA LEU A 214 4.71 -12.97 -7.22
C LEU A 214 5.77 -13.41 -8.23
N GLU A 215 5.49 -13.39 -9.54
CA GLU A 215 6.49 -13.70 -10.57
C GLU A 215 7.66 -12.70 -10.53
N ILE A 216 7.37 -11.40 -10.49
CA ILE A 216 8.39 -10.35 -10.43
C ILE A 216 9.21 -10.45 -9.14
N LEU A 217 8.56 -10.68 -7.98
CA LEU A 217 9.25 -10.86 -6.70
C LEU A 217 10.15 -12.11 -6.70
N ASN A 218 9.70 -13.23 -7.29
CA ASN A 218 10.52 -14.43 -7.45
C ASN A 218 11.74 -14.15 -8.35
N ARG A 219 11.55 -13.45 -9.48
CA ARG A 219 12.65 -13.03 -10.35
C ARG A 219 13.65 -12.14 -9.61
N ALA A 220 13.19 -11.16 -8.84
CA ALA A 220 14.06 -10.31 -8.03
C ALA A 220 14.83 -11.13 -6.99
N ARG A 221 14.16 -12.05 -6.28
CA ARG A 221 14.79 -12.96 -5.31
C ARG A 221 15.87 -13.81 -5.93
N ASP A 222 15.62 -14.39 -7.10
CA ASP A 222 16.57 -15.26 -7.78
C ASP A 222 17.81 -14.46 -8.23
N VAL A 223 17.63 -13.21 -8.68
CA VAL A 223 18.75 -12.32 -9.01
C VAL A 223 19.53 -11.93 -7.76
N PHE A 224 18.87 -11.53 -6.66
CA PHE A 224 19.55 -11.25 -5.39
C PHE A 224 20.30 -12.47 -4.86
N SER A 225 19.76 -13.68 -5.04
CA SER A 225 20.43 -14.93 -4.66
C SER A 225 21.70 -15.16 -5.47
N LYS A 226 21.69 -14.87 -6.78
CA LYS A 226 22.88 -14.98 -7.66
C LYS A 226 24.02 -14.06 -7.22
N ILE A 227 23.72 -12.84 -6.77
CA ILE A 227 24.73 -11.91 -6.23
C ILE A 227 24.92 -12.07 -4.71
N ALA A 228 24.45 -13.18 -4.14
CA ALA A 228 24.56 -13.53 -2.73
C ALA A 228 24.04 -12.47 -1.74
N ASN A 229 23.11 -11.63 -2.17
CA ASN A 229 22.54 -10.56 -1.36
C ASN A 229 21.45 -11.09 -0.43
N THR A 230 21.90 -11.71 0.66
CA THR A 230 21.05 -12.36 1.68
C THR A 230 20.06 -11.38 2.31
N LEU A 231 20.47 -10.12 2.48
CA LEU A 231 19.63 -9.04 3.01
C LEU A 231 18.38 -8.83 2.15
N PHE A 232 18.57 -8.61 0.84
CA PHE A 232 17.44 -8.40 -0.07
C PHE A 232 16.67 -9.69 -0.40
N VAL A 233 17.28 -10.87 -0.33
CA VAL A 233 16.53 -12.13 -0.35
C VAL A 233 15.53 -12.17 0.81
N GLY A 234 15.94 -11.77 2.02
CA GLY A 234 15.02 -11.65 3.17
C GLY A 234 13.88 -10.65 2.94
N VAL A 235 14.16 -9.52 2.28
CA VAL A 235 13.12 -8.57 1.86
C VAL A 235 12.15 -9.21 0.87
N MET A 236 12.64 -9.97 -0.11
CA MET A 236 11.78 -10.64 -1.09
C MET A 236 10.90 -11.71 -0.44
N GLU A 237 11.46 -12.52 0.47
CA GLU A 237 10.68 -13.52 1.21
C GLU A 237 9.55 -12.87 2.01
N ASN A 238 9.81 -11.73 2.67
CA ASN A 238 8.75 -10.98 3.35
C ASN A 238 7.67 -10.48 2.37
N ASN A 239 8.06 -9.92 1.23
CA ASN A 239 7.11 -9.40 0.24
C ASN A 239 6.30 -10.51 -0.44
N ILE A 240 6.92 -11.67 -0.67
CA ILE A 240 6.24 -12.87 -1.18
C ILE A 240 5.23 -13.37 -0.14
N GLY A 241 5.63 -13.49 1.13
CA GLY A 241 4.72 -13.88 2.22
C GLY A 241 3.51 -12.94 2.32
N PHE A 242 3.75 -11.64 2.22
CA PHE A 242 2.70 -10.62 2.17
C PHE A 242 1.71 -10.83 1.02
N ASN A 243 2.18 -11.12 -0.19
CA ASN A 243 1.32 -11.42 -1.33
C ASN A 243 0.61 -12.78 -1.22
N LYS A 244 1.19 -13.77 -0.53
CA LYS A 244 0.53 -15.06 -0.26
C LYS A 244 -0.66 -14.93 0.67
N VAL A 245 -0.64 -13.99 1.62
CA VAL A 245 -1.81 -13.66 2.45
C VAL A 245 -2.99 -13.19 1.59
N ALA A 246 -2.72 -12.38 0.55
CA ALA A 246 -3.73 -11.84 -0.34
C ALA A 246 -4.54 -12.92 -1.10
N ILE A 247 -3.94 -14.09 -1.32
CA ILE A 247 -4.58 -15.26 -1.96
C ILE A 247 -4.88 -16.38 -0.97
N ALA A 248 -5.04 -16.05 0.31
CA ALA A 248 -5.42 -16.96 1.40
C ALA A 248 -4.47 -18.17 1.62
N LYS A 249 -3.23 -18.07 1.16
CA LYS A 249 -2.18 -19.09 1.37
C LYS A 249 -1.41 -18.81 2.66
N TYR A 250 -2.10 -18.91 3.80
CA TYR A 250 -1.58 -18.46 5.09
C TYR A 250 -0.39 -19.28 5.58
N ASP A 251 -0.38 -20.59 5.38
CA ASP A 251 0.73 -21.45 5.80
C ASP A 251 2.01 -21.11 5.00
N GLU A 252 1.88 -21.00 3.66
CA GLU A 252 2.98 -20.55 2.80
C GLU A 252 3.47 -19.15 3.22
N ALA A 253 2.55 -18.22 3.55
CA ALA A 253 2.91 -16.89 4.00
C ALA A 253 3.75 -16.90 5.29
N ILE A 254 3.34 -17.71 6.27
CA ILE A 254 4.07 -17.88 7.54
C ILE A 254 5.47 -18.46 7.30
N GLU A 255 5.60 -19.46 6.43
CA GLU A 255 6.91 -20.03 6.05
C GLU A 255 7.83 -18.96 5.44
N HIS A 256 7.31 -18.15 4.52
CA HIS A 256 8.04 -17.05 3.89
C HIS A 256 8.47 -15.97 4.90
N TYR A 257 7.61 -15.60 5.85
CA TYR A 257 7.97 -14.65 6.91
C TYR A 257 9.05 -15.21 7.85
N HIS A 258 8.95 -16.49 8.23
CA HIS A 258 10.00 -17.15 9.01
C HIS A 258 11.33 -17.18 8.29
N ARG A 259 11.34 -17.50 7.01
CA ARG A 259 12.55 -17.46 6.18
C ARG A 259 13.14 -16.06 6.12
N ALA A 260 12.32 -15.02 5.98
CA ALA A 260 12.77 -13.63 6.06
C ALA A 260 13.42 -13.30 7.42
N MET A 261 12.86 -13.78 8.53
CA MET A 261 13.43 -13.59 9.87
C MET A 261 14.77 -14.29 10.04
N GLU A 262 14.91 -15.51 9.54
CA GLU A 262 16.17 -16.27 9.57
C GLU A 262 17.27 -15.56 8.80
N LEU A 263 16.98 -15.15 7.55
CA LEU A 263 17.93 -14.40 6.71
C LEU A 263 18.32 -13.06 7.33
N ASN A 264 17.35 -12.33 7.90
CA ASN A 264 17.61 -11.08 8.63
C ASN A 264 18.53 -11.30 9.84
N LYS A 265 18.38 -12.43 10.55
CA LYS A 265 19.23 -12.81 11.68
C LYS A 265 20.65 -13.14 11.21
N GLU A 266 20.80 -13.87 10.10
CA GLU A 266 22.11 -14.21 9.53
C GLU A 266 22.96 -12.98 9.24
N VAL A 267 22.36 -11.95 8.63
CA VAL A 267 23.04 -10.69 8.27
C VAL A 267 23.07 -9.65 9.39
N GLY A 268 22.44 -9.93 10.54
CA GLY A 268 22.37 -8.99 11.66
C GLY A 268 21.44 -7.80 11.42
N ASN A 269 20.55 -7.87 10.44
CA ASN A 269 19.55 -6.86 10.16
C ASN A 269 18.13 -7.29 10.60
N ILE A 270 17.97 -7.56 11.89
CA ILE A 270 16.65 -7.94 12.45
C ILE A 270 15.68 -6.76 12.31
N THR A 271 14.62 -6.89 11.52
CA THR A 271 13.56 -5.89 11.34
C THR A 271 12.25 -6.37 11.97
N PHE A 272 11.37 -5.45 12.34
CA PHE A 272 10.09 -5.79 12.97
C PHE A 272 9.00 -6.22 11.96
N ASN A 273 9.15 -5.91 10.67
CA ASN A 273 8.12 -6.12 9.65
C ASN A 273 7.62 -7.58 9.54
N PRO A 274 8.49 -8.61 9.45
CA PRO A 274 8.01 -9.99 9.38
C PRO A 274 7.23 -10.41 10.63
N TYR A 275 7.64 -9.92 11.81
CA TYR A 275 6.96 -10.20 13.08
C TYR A 275 5.56 -9.55 13.12
N LEU A 276 5.43 -8.31 12.67
CA LEU A 276 4.12 -7.64 12.57
C LEU A 276 3.20 -8.35 11.59
N ASN A 277 3.70 -8.74 10.43
CA ASN A 277 2.90 -9.45 9.43
C ASN A 277 2.36 -10.78 9.98
N ILE A 278 3.20 -11.52 10.70
CA ILE A 278 2.78 -12.74 11.41
C ILE A 278 1.76 -12.42 12.51
N ALA A 279 1.97 -11.37 13.30
CA ALA A 279 1.05 -10.97 14.36
C ALA A 279 -0.35 -10.64 13.81
N VAL A 280 -0.41 -9.85 12.75
CA VAL A 280 -1.64 -9.49 12.05
C VAL A 280 -2.34 -10.74 11.53
N LEU A 281 -1.59 -11.64 10.87
CA LEU A 281 -2.14 -12.87 10.31
C LEU A 281 -2.69 -13.81 11.39
N TYR A 282 -1.96 -14.03 12.49
CA TYR A 282 -2.45 -14.83 13.61
C TYR A 282 -3.68 -14.23 14.26
N GLY A 283 -3.73 -12.91 14.40
CA GLY A 283 -4.90 -12.19 14.90
C GLY A 283 -6.12 -12.41 14.00
N ASN A 284 -5.92 -12.36 12.68
CA ASN A 284 -6.99 -12.62 11.71
C ASN A 284 -7.53 -14.05 11.82
N ILE A 285 -6.66 -15.06 11.91
CA ILE A 285 -7.10 -16.46 11.99
C ILE A 285 -7.50 -16.91 13.41
N GLY A 286 -7.59 -15.98 14.37
CA GLY A 286 -8.07 -16.24 15.73
C GLY A 286 -7.05 -16.89 16.67
N GLN A 287 -5.78 -16.96 16.29
CA GLN A 287 -4.69 -17.43 17.17
C GLN A 287 -4.14 -16.25 17.99
N ILE A 288 -4.99 -15.73 18.89
CA ILE A 288 -4.78 -14.46 19.60
C ILE A 288 -3.49 -14.47 20.44
N ASP A 289 -3.21 -15.55 21.18
CA ASP A 289 -1.99 -15.66 22.01
C ASP A 289 -0.70 -15.53 21.17
N LYS A 290 -0.70 -16.11 19.96
CA LYS A 290 0.42 -15.97 19.03
C LYS A 290 0.49 -14.55 18.47
N ALA A 291 -0.65 -13.96 18.13
CA ALA A 291 -0.69 -12.58 17.64
C ALA A 291 -0.02 -11.62 18.62
N GLU A 292 -0.35 -11.75 19.92
CA GLU A 292 0.22 -10.94 20.98
C GLU A 292 1.74 -11.18 21.16
N ASP A 293 2.19 -12.44 21.16
CA ASP A 293 3.63 -12.77 21.26
C ASP A 293 4.44 -12.15 20.12
N TYR A 294 3.97 -12.27 18.87
CA TYR A 294 4.65 -11.69 17.72
C TYR A 294 4.58 -10.15 17.69
N ALA A 295 3.46 -9.54 18.08
CA ALA A 295 3.34 -8.09 18.19
C ALA A 295 4.31 -7.54 19.25
N ARG A 296 4.45 -8.23 20.39
CA ARG A 296 5.39 -7.88 21.45
C ARG A 296 6.84 -7.96 20.98
N LYS A 297 7.23 -9.02 20.27
CA LYS A 297 8.56 -9.15 19.66
C LYS A 297 8.85 -8.04 18.65
N ALA A 298 7.87 -7.70 17.81
CA ALA A 298 7.99 -6.60 16.87
C ALA A 298 8.24 -5.26 17.59
N LEU A 299 7.47 -4.99 18.65
CA LEU A 299 7.63 -3.80 19.47
C LEU A 299 9.00 -3.73 20.15
N GLU A 300 9.51 -4.83 20.69
CA GLU A 300 10.86 -4.89 21.28
C GLU A 300 11.97 -4.60 20.27
N ILE A 301 11.83 -5.08 19.03
CA ILE A 301 12.77 -4.78 17.93
C ILE A 301 12.68 -3.30 17.57
N ALA A 302 11.46 -2.76 17.43
CA ALA A 302 11.24 -1.35 17.09
C ALA A 302 11.82 -0.42 18.16
N LYS A 303 11.59 -0.67 19.45
CA LYS A 303 12.17 0.11 20.55
C LYS A 303 13.70 0.23 20.48
N LYS A 304 14.39 -0.78 19.94
CA LYS A 304 15.86 -0.77 19.79
C LYS A 304 16.35 -0.08 18.52
N LYS A 305 15.55 -0.07 17.45
CA LYS A 305 16.00 0.35 16.10
C LYS A 305 15.31 1.59 15.57
N ASN A 306 14.01 1.69 15.78
CA ASN A 306 13.18 2.80 15.32
C ASN A 306 12.01 3.00 16.30
N PRO A 307 12.26 3.59 17.49
CA PRO A 307 11.26 3.72 18.54
C PRO A 307 10.12 4.68 18.17
N ASP A 308 10.34 5.57 17.20
CA ASP A 308 9.34 6.52 16.70
C ASP A 308 8.40 5.93 15.62
N HIS A 309 8.60 4.67 15.20
CA HIS A 309 7.72 4.06 14.21
C HIS A 309 6.35 3.69 14.85
N PRO A 310 5.21 4.12 14.28
CA PRO A 310 3.88 3.93 14.89
C PRO A 310 3.38 2.48 14.82
N ALA A 311 3.57 1.79 13.69
CA ALA A 311 2.99 0.46 13.45
C ALA A 311 3.15 -0.56 14.60
N PRO A 312 4.33 -0.77 15.22
CA PRO A 312 4.47 -1.74 16.31
C PRO A 312 3.62 -1.46 17.54
N GLN A 313 3.39 -0.18 17.88
CA GLN A 313 2.52 0.22 18.99
C GLN A 313 1.06 -0.08 18.62
N ILE A 314 0.65 0.32 17.42
CA ILE A 314 -0.72 0.15 16.92
C ILE A 314 -1.10 -1.33 16.80
N GLU A 315 -0.20 -2.17 16.29
CA GLU A 315 -0.47 -3.61 16.16
C GLU A 315 -0.42 -4.35 17.51
N MET A 316 0.37 -3.86 18.48
CA MET A 316 0.29 -4.34 19.86
C MET A 316 -1.09 -4.01 20.47
N ALA A 317 -1.59 -2.79 20.29
CA ALA A 317 -2.94 -2.43 20.70
C ALA A 317 -3.99 -3.31 20.04
N ARG A 318 -3.85 -3.60 18.74
CA ARG A 318 -4.73 -4.52 18.01
C ARG A 318 -4.76 -5.92 18.63
N ALA A 319 -3.60 -6.48 18.94
CA ALA A 319 -3.52 -7.80 19.58
C ALA A 319 -4.21 -7.80 20.97
N LEU A 320 -4.02 -6.74 21.76
CA LEU A 320 -4.65 -6.58 23.08
C LEU A 320 -6.17 -6.38 23.00
N ILE A 321 -6.66 -5.69 21.97
CA ILE A 321 -8.11 -5.58 21.69
C ILE A 321 -8.69 -6.98 21.44
N LEU A 322 -7.98 -7.81 20.66
CA LEU A 322 -8.42 -9.16 20.37
C LEU A 322 -8.37 -10.07 21.60
N SER A 323 -7.45 -9.85 22.54
CA SER A 323 -7.38 -10.54 23.84
C SER A 323 -8.24 -9.89 24.95
N GLU A 324 -9.13 -8.96 24.57
CA GLU A 324 -10.07 -8.26 25.47
C GLU A 324 -9.39 -7.41 26.58
N SER A 325 -8.10 -7.12 26.44
CA SER A 325 -7.29 -6.31 27.36
C SER A 325 -7.38 -4.82 27.00
N LEU A 326 -8.59 -4.25 27.04
CA LEU A 326 -8.90 -2.94 26.46
C LEU A 326 -8.17 -1.75 27.11
N ASP A 327 -7.93 -1.79 28.41
CA ASP A 327 -7.22 -0.72 29.13
C ASP A 327 -5.76 -0.65 28.69
N GLN A 328 -5.06 -1.80 28.63
CA GLN A 328 -3.69 -1.86 28.13
C GLN A 328 -3.64 -1.49 26.64
N ALA A 329 -4.61 -1.96 25.85
CA ALA A 329 -4.67 -1.63 24.43
C ALA A 329 -4.72 -0.12 24.20
N TYR A 330 -5.46 0.62 25.05
CA TYR A 330 -5.57 2.07 24.95
C TYR A 330 -4.22 2.78 25.11
N GLU A 331 -3.38 2.37 26.07
CA GLU A 331 -2.05 2.97 26.28
C GLU A 331 -1.15 2.87 25.03
N TYR A 332 -1.12 1.67 24.42
CA TYR A 332 -0.39 1.42 23.18
C TYR A 332 -0.99 2.20 22.00
N LEU A 333 -2.31 2.30 21.96
CA LEU A 333 -3.04 2.98 20.89
C LEU A 333 -2.83 4.50 20.91
N GLU A 334 -2.81 5.13 22.08
CA GLU A 334 -2.53 6.56 22.22
C GLU A 334 -1.09 6.87 21.80
N THR A 335 -0.12 6.10 22.31
CA THR A 335 1.29 6.24 21.92
C THR A 335 1.47 6.04 20.41
N GLY A 336 0.86 5.00 19.84
CA GLY A 336 0.89 4.73 18.41
C GLY A 336 0.21 5.83 17.57
N GLY A 337 -0.88 6.39 18.06
CA GLY A 337 -1.58 7.51 17.45
C GLY A 337 -0.73 8.77 17.40
N GLU A 338 -0.11 9.17 18.52
CA GLU A 338 0.81 10.31 18.58
C GLU A 338 1.95 10.17 17.55
N LEU A 339 2.56 8.99 17.49
CA LEU A 339 3.60 8.68 16.51
C LEU A 339 3.08 8.73 15.06
N ALA A 340 1.86 8.24 14.80
CA ALA A 340 1.25 8.29 13.49
C ALA A 340 0.99 9.74 13.04
N PHE A 341 0.43 10.58 13.91
CA PHE A 341 0.25 12.00 13.62
C PHE A 341 1.59 12.72 13.41
N LYS A 342 2.59 12.45 14.24
CA LYS A 342 3.93 13.04 14.12
C LYS A 342 4.63 12.61 12.82
N SER A 343 4.39 11.39 12.34
CA SER A 343 5.01 10.87 11.12
C SER A 343 4.54 11.60 9.86
N GLY A 344 3.32 12.14 9.85
CA GLY A 344 2.70 12.69 8.64
C GLY A 344 2.40 11.65 7.55
N ASP A 345 2.54 10.36 7.86
CA ASP A 345 2.26 9.26 6.95
C ASP A 345 0.78 8.86 7.04
N ASP A 346 0.02 9.17 5.98
CA ASP A 346 -1.40 8.87 5.88
C ASP A 346 -1.70 7.36 5.98
N LYS A 347 -0.75 6.51 5.58
CA LYS A 347 -0.86 5.06 5.74
C LYS A 347 -0.93 4.66 7.22
N GLU A 348 -0.09 5.28 8.04
CA GLU A 348 -0.04 5.00 9.48
C GLU A 348 -1.21 5.66 10.21
N LEU A 349 -1.72 6.80 9.72
CA LEU A 349 -3.01 7.35 10.17
C LEU A 349 -4.17 6.39 9.86
N CYS A 350 -4.22 5.81 8.67
CA CYS A 350 -5.24 4.81 8.32
C CYS A 350 -5.18 3.59 9.24
N ARG A 351 -3.96 3.09 9.54
CA ARG A 351 -3.76 2.01 10.51
C ARG A 351 -4.27 2.39 11.89
N TYR A 352 -3.96 3.58 12.36
CA TYR A 352 -4.43 4.09 13.65
C TYR A 352 -5.96 4.14 13.71
N TYR A 353 -6.63 4.76 12.73
CA TYR A 353 -8.10 4.86 12.72
C TYR A 353 -8.79 3.50 12.62
N LEU A 354 -8.19 2.55 11.88
CA LEU A 354 -8.68 1.18 11.80
C LEU A 354 -8.69 0.53 13.20
N VAL A 355 -7.55 0.55 13.89
CA VAL A 355 -7.41 -0.09 15.22
C VAL A 355 -8.19 0.68 16.29
N ARG A 356 -8.27 2.01 16.20
CA ARG A 356 -9.10 2.82 17.09
C ARG A 356 -10.59 2.52 16.91
N GLY A 357 -11.05 2.36 15.67
CA GLY A 357 -12.42 1.90 15.40
C GLY A 357 -12.70 0.54 16.02
N MET A 358 -11.77 -0.41 15.89
CA MET A 358 -11.87 -1.73 16.55
C MET A 358 -11.95 -1.62 18.07
N TRP A 359 -11.16 -0.75 18.69
CA TRP A 359 -11.19 -0.50 20.14
C TRP A 359 -12.55 0.06 20.60
N GLU A 360 -13.08 1.06 19.88
CA GLU A 360 -14.41 1.64 20.14
C GLU A 360 -15.52 0.59 20.00
N MET A 361 -15.43 -0.28 19.00
CA MET A 361 -16.36 -1.42 18.87
C MET A 361 -16.28 -2.37 20.05
N ALA A 362 -15.07 -2.71 20.50
CA ALA A 362 -14.85 -3.67 21.58
C ALA A 362 -15.40 -3.17 22.93
N ARG A 363 -15.40 -1.85 23.17
CA ARG A 363 -16.01 -1.24 24.36
C ARG A 363 -17.51 -0.93 24.23
N GLY A 364 -18.14 -1.26 23.10
CA GLY A 364 -19.58 -1.08 22.85
C GLY A 364 -19.99 0.27 22.26
N GLU A 365 -19.05 1.16 21.97
CA GLU A 365 -19.31 2.52 21.45
C GLU A 365 -19.39 2.53 19.92
N HIS A 366 -20.36 1.79 19.37
CA HIS A 366 -20.43 1.52 17.93
C HIS A 366 -20.65 2.76 17.05
N THR A 367 -21.41 3.76 17.52
CA THR A 367 -21.59 5.04 16.79
C THR A 367 -20.27 5.83 16.69
N SER A 368 -19.49 5.84 17.78
CA SER A 368 -18.15 6.42 17.81
C SER A 368 -17.22 5.69 16.84
N ALA A 369 -17.26 4.35 16.84
CA ALA A 369 -16.50 3.52 15.92
C ALA A 369 -16.79 3.84 14.45
N ILE A 370 -18.06 3.97 14.07
CA ILE A 370 -18.47 4.35 12.70
C ILE A 370 -17.85 5.70 12.29
N SER A 371 -17.89 6.71 13.17
CA SER A 371 -17.31 8.02 12.90
C SER A 371 -15.79 7.94 12.67
N ILE A 372 -15.10 7.22 13.56
CA ILE A 372 -13.65 7.02 13.51
C ILE A 372 -13.21 6.24 12.26
N LEU A 373 -13.93 5.17 11.93
CA LEU A 373 -13.67 4.35 10.74
C LEU A 373 -13.91 5.14 9.45
N LYS A 374 -14.98 5.97 9.39
CA LYS A 374 -15.23 6.87 8.26
C LYS A 374 -14.13 7.91 8.08
N ARG A 375 -13.54 8.41 9.18
CA ARG A 375 -12.39 9.33 9.11
C ARG A 375 -11.17 8.64 8.50
N GLY A 376 -10.85 7.43 8.95
CA GLY A 376 -9.80 6.61 8.34
C GLY A 376 -10.07 6.33 6.86
N LEU A 377 -11.31 5.97 6.52
CA LEU A 377 -11.70 5.62 5.15
C LEU A 377 -11.54 6.80 4.19
N ARG A 378 -11.83 8.01 4.65
CA ARG A 378 -11.63 9.25 3.87
C ARG A 378 -10.15 9.47 3.54
N ILE A 379 -9.26 9.28 4.52
CA ILE A 379 -7.81 9.39 4.29
C ILE A 379 -7.36 8.33 3.29
N ALA A 380 -7.80 7.08 3.48
CA ALA A 380 -7.46 5.97 2.61
C ALA A 380 -7.96 6.18 1.17
N ASP A 381 -9.18 6.68 0.98
CA ASP A 381 -9.77 7.03 -0.32
C ASP A 381 -8.98 8.13 -1.03
N ASN A 382 -8.62 9.18 -0.30
CA ASN A 382 -7.87 10.31 -0.84
C ASN A 382 -6.48 9.91 -1.31
N ARG A 383 -5.88 8.89 -0.69
CA ARG A 383 -4.56 8.38 -1.04
C ARG A 383 -4.57 7.14 -1.94
N GLY A 384 -5.73 6.53 -2.16
CA GLY A 384 -5.83 5.28 -2.92
C GLY A 384 -5.25 4.07 -2.18
N GLU A 385 -5.23 4.09 -0.85
CA GLU A 385 -4.68 3.04 0.02
C GLU A 385 -5.63 1.84 0.11
N ILE A 386 -5.75 1.07 -0.98
CA ILE A 386 -6.79 0.03 -1.14
C ILE A 386 -6.80 -1.00 -0.01
N TYR A 387 -5.64 -1.41 0.50
CA TYR A 387 -5.56 -2.32 1.64
C TYR A 387 -6.32 -1.77 2.84
N TYR A 388 -6.11 -0.50 3.17
CA TYR A 388 -6.80 0.15 4.29
C TYR A 388 -8.25 0.43 3.97
N ILE A 389 -8.59 0.82 2.74
CA ILE A 389 -9.98 1.00 2.30
C ILE A 389 -10.78 -0.28 2.58
N LEU A 390 -10.29 -1.42 2.11
CA LEU A 390 -10.95 -2.71 2.27
C LEU A 390 -11.06 -3.11 3.76
N GLN A 391 -10.00 -2.93 4.55
CA GLN A 391 -10.02 -3.18 6.00
C GLN A 391 -11.04 -2.28 6.73
N LEU A 392 -11.04 -0.98 6.42
CA LEU A 392 -11.92 0.01 7.05
C LEU A 392 -13.37 -0.24 6.66
N LEU A 393 -13.67 -0.55 5.40
CA LEU A 393 -15.00 -0.94 4.95
C LEU A 393 -15.49 -2.21 5.65
N LEU A 394 -14.62 -3.20 5.83
CA LEU A 394 -14.95 -4.42 6.54
C LEU A 394 -15.29 -4.16 8.02
N GLN A 395 -14.48 -3.38 8.73
CA GLN A 395 -14.77 -3.02 10.12
C GLN A 395 -16.00 -2.10 10.22
N LEU A 396 -16.21 -1.21 9.26
CA LEU A 396 -17.37 -0.33 9.19
C LEU A 396 -18.67 -1.14 9.03
N ALA A 397 -18.69 -2.10 8.10
CA ALA A 397 -19.79 -3.03 7.95
C ALA A 397 -20.10 -3.77 9.27
N GLY A 398 -19.06 -4.20 9.99
CA GLY A 398 -19.19 -4.79 11.31
C GLY A 398 -19.81 -3.86 12.34
N ALA A 399 -19.31 -2.62 12.45
CA ALA A 399 -19.81 -1.62 13.38
C ALA A 399 -21.26 -1.25 13.12
N GLU A 400 -21.63 -1.05 11.85
CA GLU A 400 -22.99 -0.74 11.42
C GLU A 400 -23.94 -1.88 11.81
N ILE A 401 -23.59 -3.13 11.52
CA ILE A 401 -24.43 -4.28 11.88
C ILE A 401 -24.67 -4.36 13.38
N LEU A 402 -23.67 -4.06 14.22
CA LEU A 402 -23.83 -4.08 15.67
C LEU A 402 -24.79 -2.98 16.19
N VAL A 403 -24.80 -1.81 15.56
CA VAL A 403 -25.77 -0.74 15.88
C VAL A 403 -27.20 -1.20 15.58
N PHE A 404 -27.41 -1.84 14.43
CA PHE A 404 -28.76 -2.22 13.98
C PHE A 404 -29.22 -3.57 14.55
N SER A 405 -28.30 -4.47 14.96
CA SER A 405 -28.67 -5.75 15.59
C SER A 405 -29.32 -5.57 16.96
N ASN A 406 -29.00 -4.46 17.64
CA ASN A 406 -29.47 -4.16 19.01
C ASN A 406 -30.84 -3.49 19.05
N LYS A 407 -31.35 -3.00 17.91
CA LYS A 407 -32.71 -2.51 17.78
C LYS A 407 -33.52 -3.67 17.17
N GLU A 408 -34.62 -4.09 17.79
CA GLU A 408 -35.54 -5.11 17.25
C GLU A 408 -36.30 -4.60 16.01
N ASP A 409 -35.59 -3.94 15.10
CA ASP A 409 -36.15 -3.21 13.98
C ASP A 409 -35.83 -3.95 12.68
N SER A 410 -36.83 -4.07 11.82
CA SER A 410 -36.73 -4.68 10.48
C SER A 410 -35.77 -3.94 9.55
N LYS A 411 -35.32 -2.73 9.94
CA LYS A 411 -34.32 -1.89 9.25
C LYS A 411 -32.88 -2.43 9.35
N PHE A 412 -32.70 -3.70 9.72
CA PHE A 412 -31.43 -4.39 9.99
C PHE A 412 -30.52 -4.56 8.74
N THR A 413 -31.10 -4.66 7.55
CA THR A 413 -30.41 -5.03 6.29
C THR A 413 -29.87 -3.85 5.47
N SER A 414 -30.39 -2.63 5.69
CA SER A 414 -30.12 -1.51 4.79
C SER A 414 -28.79 -0.78 5.01
N ALA A 415 -28.31 -0.73 6.26
CA ALA A 415 -27.15 0.09 6.60
C ALA A 415 -25.81 -0.58 6.30
N ALA A 416 -25.68 -1.87 6.65
CA ALA A 416 -24.50 -2.69 6.33
C ALA A 416 -24.28 -2.84 4.81
N SER A 417 -25.34 -2.64 4.04
CA SER A 417 -25.36 -2.78 2.59
C SER A 417 -24.37 -1.83 1.91
N ILE A 418 -24.14 -0.61 2.40
CA ILE A 418 -23.26 0.35 1.72
C ILE A 418 -21.80 -0.09 1.82
N ALA A 419 -21.31 -0.34 3.04
CA ALA A 419 -19.93 -0.74 3.25
C ALA A 419 -19.64 -2.08 2.57
N LEU A 420 -20.55 -3.05 2.65
CA LEU A 420 -20.41 -4.36 1.99
C LEU A 420 -20.56 -4.30 0.48
N SER A 421 -21.49 -3.51 -0.06
CA SER A 421 -21.64 -3.34 -1.51
C SER A 421 -20.43 -2.66 -2.11
N ARG A 422 -19.88 -1.67 -1.41
CA ARG A 422 -18.64 -1.01 -1.81
C ARG A 422 -17.46 -1.96 -1.75
N LEU A 423 -17.36 -2.77 -0.70
CA LEU A 423 -16.35 -3.81 -0.57
C LEU A 423 -16.48 -4.86 -1.70
N GLU A 424 -17.69 -5.26 -2.06
CA GLU A 424 -17.99 -6.21 -3.15
C GLU A 424 -17.70 -5.63 -4.54
N GLN A 425 -18.06 -4.36 -4.78
CA GLN A 425 -17.72 -3.64 -6.01
C GLN A 425 -16.20 -3.57 -6.17
N LEU A 426 -15.50 -3.10 -5.14
CA LEU A 426 -14.03 -3.06 -5.14
C LEU A 426 -13.44 -4.45 -5.36
N SER A 427 -13.91 -5.46 -4.62
CA SER A 427 -13.41 -6.82 -4.77
C SER A 427 -13.56 -7.36 -6.20
N ARG A 428 -14.67 -7.05 -6.88
CA ARG A 428 -14.90 -7.43 -8.28
C ARG A 428 -14.07 -6.64 -9.28
N GLU A 429 -14.04 -5.31 -9.15
CA GLU A 429 -13.25 -4.43 -10.03
C GLU A 429 -11.75 -4.76 -9.96
N GLN A 430 -11.29 -5.17 -8.79
CA GLN A 430 -9.90 -5.53 -8.51
C GLN A 430 -9.60 -7.02 -8.71
N GLU A 431 -10.59 -7.82 -9.12
CA GLU A 431 -10.45 -9.26 -9.37
C GLU A 431 -9.94 -10.05 -8.14
N PHE A 432 -10.30 -9.60 -6.93
CA PHE A 432 -9.98 -10.28 -5.68
C PHE A 432 -10.96 -11.44 -5.44
N SER A 433 -10.79 -12.53 -6.17
CA SER A 433 -11.68 -13.71 -6.09
C SER A 433 -11.82 -14.26 -4.67
N GLY A 434 -10.71 -14.37 -3.93
CA GLY A 434 -10.72 -14.84 -2.53
C GLY A 434 -11.46 -13.91 -1.57
N LEU A 435 -11.35 -12.58 -1.76
CA LEU A 435 -12.12 -11.61 -0.99
C LEU A 435 -13.61 -11.68 -1.39
N SER A 436 -13.91 -11.83 -2.67
CA SER A 436 -15.28 -11.92 -3.19
C SER A 436 -16.02 -13.11 -2.59
N ALA A 437 -15.40 -14.29 -2.54
CA ALA A 437 -15.97 -15.48 -1.90
C ALA A 437 -16.20 -15.27 -0.38
N GLN A 438 -15.29 -14.57 0.30
CA GLN A 438 -15.45 -14.23 1.72
C GLN A 438 -16.56 -13.20 1.97
N ILE A 439 -16.73 -12.22 1.08
CA ILE A 439 -17.83 -11.25 1.14
C ILE A 439 -19.18 -11.96 0.90
N LEU A 440 -19.25 -12.86 -0.07
CA LEU A 440 -20.46 -13.66 -0.32
C LEU A 440 -20.82 -14.52 0.90
N LEU A 441 -19.82 -15.14 1.54
CA LEU A 441 -20.01 -15.83 2.82
C LEU A 441 -20.54 -14.88 3.89
N LEU A 442 -19.97 -13.67 4.02
CA LEU A 442 -20.41 -12.67 5.00
C LEU A 442 -21.85 -12.19 4.73
N LYS A 443 -22.21 -11.95 3.46
CA LYS A 443 -23.57 -11.57 3.06
C LYS A 443 -24.57 -12.69 3.33
N SER A 444 -24.20 -13.95 3.11
CA SER A 444 -25.07 -15.10 3.42
C SER A 444 -25.45 -15.17 4.91
N GLU A 445 -24.57 -14.72 5.82
CA GLU A 445 -24.91 -14.63 7.25
C GLU A 445 -26.00 -13.59 7.53
N ILE A 446 -25.98 -12.48 6.80
CA ILE A 446 -26.96 -11.41 6.92
C ILE A 446 -28.30 -11.90 6.40
N ASP A 447 -28.31 -12.62 5.28
CA ASP A 447 -29.52 -13.23 4.74
C ASP A 447 -30.11 -14.25 5.74
N VAL A 448 -29.27 -15.10 6.35
CA VAL A 448 -29.73 -16.04 7.40
C VAL A 448 -30.30 -15.31 8.61
N LEU A 449 -29.70 -14.18 9.02
CA LEU A 449 -30.23 -13.32 10.08
C LEU A 449 -31.56 -12.67 9.71
N SER A 450 -31.83 -12.53 8.40
CA SER A 450 -33.05 -11.92 7.83
C SER A 450 -34.11 -12.96 7.43
N ASP A 451 -33.88 -14.23 7.74
CA ASP A 451 -34.72 -15.38 7.35
C ASP A 451 -34.83 -15.62 5.82
N GLU A 452 -33.85 -15.10 5.06
CA GLU A 452 -33.73 -15.21 3.60
C GLU A 452 -32.80 -16.40 3.23
N LYS A 453 -33.23 -17.62 3.55
CA LYS A 453 -32.37 -18.81 3.43
C LYS A 453 -32.00 -19.18 1.99
N GLU A 454 -32.89 -18.97 1.03
CA GLU A 454 -32.59 -19.29 -0.37
C GLU A 454 -31.56 -18.32 -0.95
N GLU A 455 -31.68 -17.03 -0.61
CA GLU A 455 -30.68 -16.00 -0.94
C GLU A 455 -29.33 -16.34 -0.33
N ALA A 456 -29.29 -16.79 0.93
CA ALA A 456 -28.08 -17.25 1.59
C ALA A 456 -27.45 -18.45 0.86
N ARG A 457 -28.28 -19.44 0.47
CA ARG A 457 -27.83 -20.62 -0.28
C ARG A 457 -27.20 -20.21 -1.61
N ASN A 458 -27.87 -19.36 -2.38
CA ASN A 458 -27.37 -18.88 -3.67
C ASN A 458 -26.00 -18.22 -3.55
N LYS A 459 -25.81 -17.33 -2.56
CA LYS A 459 -24.51 -16.68 -2.31
C LYS A 459 -23.42 -17.67 -1.90
N LEU A 460 -23.76 -18.67 -1.09
CA LEU A 460 -22.80 -19.72 -0.71
C LEU A 460 -22.43 -20.63 -1.90
N GLU A 461 -23.36 -20.94 -2.79
CA GLU A 461 -23.09 -21.71 -4.01
C GLU A 461 -22.22 -20.93 -5.00
N GLU A 462 -22.48 -19.63 -5.17
CA GLU A 462 -21.63 -18.72 -5.95
C GLU A 462 -20.21 -18.68 -5.38
N ALA A 463 -20.07 -18.47 -4.07
CA ALA A 463 -18.77 -18.47 -3.40
C ALA A 463 -18.04 -19.81 -3.55
N LEU A 464 -18.78 -20.93 -3.51
CA LEU A 464 -18.23 -22.27 -3.68
C LEU A 464 -17.70 -22.50 -5.10
N ASN A 465 -18.42 -22.03 -6.12
CA ASN A 465 -17.97 -22.15 -7.51
C ASN A 465 -16.70 -21.34 -7.74
N LEU A 466 -16.66 -20.10 -7.25
CA LEU A 466 -15.47 -19.26 -7.30
C LEU A 466 -14.26 -19.92 -6.62
N CYS A 467 -14.47 -20.55 -5.46
CA CYS A 467 -13.41 -21.30 -4.78
C CYS A 467 -12.89 -22.49 -5.57
N LYS A 468 -13.75 -23.21 -6.31
CA LYS A 468 -13.35 -24.36 -7.13
C LYS A 468 -12.57 -23.94 -8.37
N GLU A 469 -13.03 -22.88 -9.05
CA GLU A 469 -12.39 -22.36 -10.26
C GLU A 469 -10.96 -21.88 -9.97
N GLU A 470 -10.77 -21.20 -8.83
CA GLU A 470 -9.50 -20.59 -8.43
C GLU A 470 -8.65 -21.49 -7.50
N GLY A 471 -9.12 -22.69 -7.15
CA GLY A 471 -8.37 -23.66 -6.33
C GLY A 471 -8.20 -23.29 -4.85
N MET A 472 -9.18 -22.60 -4.24
CA MET A 472 -9.15 -22.11 -2.85
C MET A 472 -9.63 -23.15 -1.82
N SER A 473 -8.89 -24.26 -1.65
CA SER A 473 -9.33 -25.45 -0.89
C SER A 473 -9.78 -25.21 0.56
N VAL A 474 -9.13 -24.29 1.29
CA VAL A 474 -9.48 -23.95 2.68
C VAL A 474 -10.83 -23.24 2.75
N LEU A 475 -11.02 -22.22 1.91
CA LEU A 475 -12.26 -21.45 1.84
C LEU A 475 -13.40 -22.31 1.29
N GLU A 476 -13.11 -23.16 0.31
CA GLU A 476 -14.03 -24.17 -0.22
C GLU A 476 -14.57 -25.08 0.89
N SER A 477 -13.70 -25.59 1.76
CA SER A 477 -14.07 -26.45 2.88
C SER A 477 -14.96 -25.72 3.89
N LYS A 478 -14.64 -24.46 4.19
CA LYS A 478 -15.42 -23.59 5.07
C LYS A 478 -16.83 -23.34 4.52
N ILE A 479 -16.94 -23.02 3.22
CA ILE A 479 -18.22 -22.76 2.55
C ILE A 479 -19.06 -24.05 2.47
N LYS A 480 -18.46 -25.20 2.16
CA LYS A 480 -19.16 -26.50 2.18
C LYS A 480 -19.73 -26.84 3.55
N ALA A 481 -18.97 -26.59 4.62
CA ALA A 481 -19.48 -26.76 5.97
C ALA A 481 -20.68 -25.83 6.21
N ARG A 482 -20.61 -24.59 5.73
CA ARG A 482 -21.68 -23.61 5.90
C ARG A 482 -22.98 -23.98 5.19
N LEU A 483 -22.89 -24.48 3.96
CA LEU A 483 -24.05 -24.98 3.21
C LEU A 483 -24.79 -26.10 3.98
N LYS A 484 -24.05 -26.98 4.67
CA LYS A 484 -24.65 -28.05 5.48
C LYS A 484 -25.36 -27.50 6.73
N GLU A 485 -24.80 -26.47 7.34
CA GLU A 485 -25.35 -25.84 8.54
C GLU A 485 -26.55 -24.91 8.27
N LEU A 486 -26.90 -24.64 7.01
CA LEU A 486 -27.95 -23.67 6.65
C LEU A 486 -29.34 -24.08 7.18
N GLU A 487 -29.58 -25.39 7.29
CA GLU A 487 -30.83 -25.94 7.82
C GLU A 487 -30.91 -25.95 9.35
N GLU A 488 -29.78 -25.72 10.04
CA GLU A 488 -29.73 -25.71 11.50
C GLU A 488 -30.39 -24.45 12.06
N LYS A 489 -31.38 -24.63 12.95
CA LYS A 489 -31.94 -23.50 13.71
C LYS A 489 -30.94 -23.02 14.76
N LYS A 490 -30.41 -21.81 14.60
CA LYS A 490 -29.52 -21.14 15.56
C LYS A 490 -30.16 -19.87 16.09
N SER A 491 -29.84 -19.51 17.33
CA SER A 491 -30.37 -18.28 17.93
C SER A 491 -29.77 -17.04 17.24
N ARG A 492 -30.51 -15.92 17.19
CA ARG A 492 -30.02 -14.64 16.67
C ARG A 492 -28.69 -14.22 17.31
N LYS A 493 -28.55 -14.42 18.63
CA LYS A 493 -27.30 -14.19 19.36
C LYS A 493 -26.15 -15.04 18.81
N SER A 494 -26.37 -16.33 18.56
CA SER A 494 -25.33 -17.23 18.00
C SER A 494 -24.93 -16.84 16.56
N LEU A 495 -25.87 -16.36 15.76
CA LEU A 495 -25.61 -15.87 14.41
C LEU A 495 -24.80 -14.56 14.45
N ILE A 496 -25.15 -13.61 15.33
CA ILE A 496 -24.38 -12.37 15.53
C ILE A 496 -22.94 -12.67 15.98
N GLU A 497 -22.75 -13.58 16.94
CA GLU A 497 -21.40 -13.96 17.39
C GLU A 497 -20.58 -14.62 16.28
N ARG A 498 -21.23 -15.42 15.43
CA ARG A 498 -20.58 -15.99 14.26
C ARG A 498 -20.19 -14.93 13.24
N PHE A 499 -21.09 -13.99 12.96
CA PHE A 499 -20.83 -12.86 12.07
C PHE A 499 -19.62 -12.05 12.54
N LYS A 500 -19.57 -11.69 13.83
CA LYS A 500 -18.40 -11.04 14.46
C LYS A 500 -17.12 -11.86 14.30
N SER A 501 -17.20 -13.19 14.44
CA SER A 501 -16.06 -14.07 14.23
C SER A 501 -15.62 -14.10 12.77
N LEU A 502 -16.55 -14.08 11.82
CA LEU A 502 -16.24 -14.10 10.39
C LEU A 502 -15.55 -12.81 9.95
N ILE A 503 -16.03 -11.65 10.38
CA ILE A 503 -15.37 -10.36 10.10
C ILE A 503 -13.91 -10.38 10.54
N ARG A 504 -13.62 -10.91 11.73
CA ARG A 504 -12.25 -11.00 12.25
C ARG A 504 -11.35 -11.92 11.40
N GLN A 505 -11.95 -12.88 10.70
CA GLN A 505 -11.26 -13.90 9.91
C GLN A 505 -11.13 -13.57 8.43
N ILE A 506 -11.65 -12.43 7.98
CA ILE A 506 -11.51 -12.04 6.57
C ILE A 506 -10.12 -11.47 6.34
N ALA A 507 -9.35 -12.14 5.49
CA ALA A 507 -8.07 -11.62 5.04
C ALA A 507 -8.29 -10.65 3.89
N ILE A 508 -7.74 -9.46 4.03
CA ILE A 508 -7.82 -8.41 3.02
C ILE A 508 -6.57 -8.46 2.13
N PRO A 509 -6.72 -8.58 0.80
CA PRO A 509 -5.61 -8.48 -0.12
C PRO A 509 -5.08 -7.05 -0.19
N SER A 510 -3.78 -6.95 -0.45
CA SER A 510 -3.09 -5.72 -0.80
C SER A 510 -2.67 -5.78 -2.27
N GLY A 511 -2.72 -4.67 -2.99
CA GLY A 511 -2.24 -4.58 -4.37
C GLY A 511 -2.47 -3.18 -4.93
N GLU A 512 -1.95 -2.88 -6.11
CA GLU A 512 -2.35 -1.68 -6.83
C GLU A 512 -3.77 -1.81 -7.36
N THR A 513 -4.48 -0.69 -7.47
CA THR A 513 -5.84 -0.70 -8.01
C THR A 513 -5.81 -0.80 -9.54
N LYS A 514 -6.47 -1.82 -10.10
CA LYS A 514 -6.87 -1.85 -11.50
C LYS A 514 -7.74 -0.63 -11.76
N LYS A 515 -7.23 0.28 -12.58
CA LYS A 515 -7.98 1.44 -13.05
C LYS A 515 -9.09 0.98 -13.97
N THR A 516 -10.34 1.20 -13.56
CA THR A 516 -11.48 0.98 -14.45
C THR A 516 -11.79 2.29 -15.15
N PRO A 517 -11.48 2.45 -16.47
CA PRO A 517 -11.72 3.71 -17.15
C PRO A 517 -13.22 3.96 -17.25
N PHE A 518 -13.63 5.18 -16.91
CA PHE A 518 -14.98 5.70 -17.04
C PHE A 518 -14.91 7.09 -17.67
N LYS A 519 -16.05 7.53 -18.23
CA LYS A 519 -16.27 8.82 -18.85
C LYS A 519 -17.19 9.65 -17.96
N ILE A 520 -16.73 10.86 -17.62
CA ILE A 520 -17.57 11.86 -16.94
C ILE A 520 -18.49 12.50 -17.96
N MET A 521 -19.77 12.59 -17.62
CA MET A 521 -20.80 13.18 -18.46
C MET A 521 -21.32 14.51 -17.90
N GLY A 522 -21.30 14.68 -16.59
CA GLY A 522 -21.72 15.89 -15.90
C GLY A 522 -21.87 15.68 -14.40
N CYS A 523 -22.37 16.68 -13.71
CA CYS A 523 -22.65 16.65 -12.28
C CYS A 523 -23.86 17.54 -11.96
N ILE A 524 -24.62 17.14 -10.95
CA ILE A 524 -25.73 17.92 -10.39
C ILE A 524 -25.53 17.96 -8.87
N VAL A 525 -25.63 19.13 -8.25
CA VAL A 525 -25.59 19.29 -6.80
C VAL A 525 -26.90 19.88 -6.34
N ILE A 526 -27.53 19.24 -5.36
CA ILE A 526 -28.84 19.60 -4.84
C ILE A 526 -28.76 19.86 -3.34
N LEU A 527 -29.31 20.98 -2.89
CA LEU A 527 -29.45 21.29 -1.47
C LEU A 527 -30.38 20.28 -0.82
N GLN A 528 -29.89 19.55 0.17
CA GLN A 528 -30.67 18.51 0.83
C GLN A 528 -31.92 19.10 1.43
N SER A 529 -31.87 20.24 2.14
CA SER A 529 -32.99 20.83 2.91
C SER A 529 -34.20 21.28 2.08
N ALA A 530 -34.03 21.61 0.81
CA ALA A 530 -35.11 22.08 -0.06
C ALA A 530 -35.25 21.28 -1.38
N GLY A 531 -34.29 20.40 -1.67
CA GLY A 531 -34.16 19.70 -2.96
C GLY A 531 -34.00 20.66 -4.14
N LEU A 532 -33.36 21.81 -3.89
CA LEU A 532 -33.08 22.86 -4.89
C LEU A 532 -31.74 22.58 -5.57
N GLU A 533 -31.66 22.80 -6.88
CA GLU A 533 -30.40 22.74 -7.61
C GLU A 533 -29.49 23.90 -7.17
N LEU A 534 -28.29 23.55 -6.70
CA LEU A 534 -27.24 24.49 -6.31
C LEU A 534 -26.24 24.72 -7.44
N TYR A 535 -25.96 23.67 -8.21
CA TYR A 535 -24.98 23.68 -9.28
C TYR A 535 -25.28 22.52 -10.24
N SER A 536 -25.13 22.75 -11.54
CA SER A 536 -25.02 21.69 -12.53
C SER A 536 -24.02 22.05 -13.61
N GLU A 537 -23.30 21.04 -14.08
CA GLU A 537 -22.37 21.18 -15.19
C GLU A 537 -22.39 19.91 -16.03
N TYR A 538 -22.49 20.07 -17.35
CA TYR A 538 -22.56 18.95 -18.29
C TYR A 538 -21.43 19.08 -19.30
N VAL A 539 -20.72 17.98 -19.53
CA VAL A 539 -19.54 17.94 -20.42
C VAL A 539 -19.70 16.95 -21.57
N ASP A 540 -20.68 16.03 -21.49
CA ASP A 540 -20.99 15.12 -22.59
C ASP A 540 -21.91 15.77 -23.64
N PRO A 541 -21.51 15.80 -24.93
CA PRO A 541 -22.34 16.37 -26.00
C PRO A 541 -23.74 15.73 -26.14
N LYS A 542 -23.91 14.45 -25.76
CA LYS A 542 -25.22 13.78 -25.77
C LYS A 542 -26.16 14.35 -24.72
N ILE A 543 -25.64 14.70 -23.54
CA ILE A 543 -26.47 15.29 -22.47
C ILE A 543 -26.77 16.75 -22.82
N ILE A 544 -25.75 17.50 -23.25
CA ILE A 544 -25.89 18.93 -23.60
C ILE A 544 -26.93 19.13 -24.73
N SER A 545 -27.05 18.19 -25.65
CA SER A 545 -27.98 18.29 -26.79
C SER A 545 -29.42 17.85 -26.49
N ASP A 546 -29.72 17.29 -25.32
CA ASP A 546 -31.06 16.84 -24.91
C ASP A 546 -31.57 17.54 -23.63
N PRO A 547 -32.27 18.69 -23.76
CA PRO A 547 -32.85 19.40 -22.63
C PRO A 547 -33.88 18.59 -21.83
N SER A 548 -34.56 17.62 -22.46
CA SER A 548 -35.57 16.79 -21.79
C SER A 548 -34.91 15.80 -20.84
N LEU A 549 -33.80 15.20 -21.27
CA LEU A 549 -32.98 14.32 -20.44
C LEU A 549 -32.42 15.08 -19.22
N ILE A 550 -31.90 16.30 -19.42
CA ILE A 550 -31.39 17.14 -18.32
C ILE A 550 -32.49 17.43 -17.29
N ALA A 551 -33.66 17.90 -17.76
CA ALA A 551 -34.79 18.17 -16.88
C ALA A 551 -35.26 16.91 -16.12
N GLY A 552 -35.28 15.76 -16.80
CA GLY A 552 -35.59 14.47 -16.21
C GLY A 552 -34.60 14.05 -15.12
N LEU A 553 -33.29 14.20 -15.37
CA LEU A 553 -32.24 13.89 -14.40
C LEU A 553 -32.31 14.79 -13.17
N ILE A 554 -32.45 16.10 -13.33
CA ILE A 554 -32.60 17.05 -12.21
C ILE A 554 -33.83 16.69 -11.38
N SER A 555 -34.97 16.39 -12.04
CA SER A 555 -36.20 16.01 -11.37
C SER A 555 -36.05 14.70 -10.60
N ALA A 556 -35.40 13.69 -11.18
CA ALA A 556 -35.12 12.42 -10.53
C ALA A 556 -34.23 12.63 -9.30
N VAL A 557 -33.07 13.25 -9.46
CA VAL A 557 -32.11 13.50 -8.36
C VAL A 557 -32.76 14.35 -7.25
N SER A 558 -33.54 15.37 -7.59
CA SER A 558 -34.27 16.21 -6.61
C SER A 558 -35.30 15.40 -5.84
N THR A 559 -36.04 14.52 -6.52
CA THR A 559 -37.03 13.65 -5.89
C THR A 559 -36.35 12.66 -4.95
N PHE A 560 -35.27 12.00 -5.38
CA PHE A 560 -34.50 11.10 -4.53
C PHE A 560 -33.91 11.81 -3.31
N ALA A 561 -33.29 12.98 -3.50
CA ALA A 561 -32.74 13.78 -2.39
C ALA A 561 -33.82 14.22 -1.39
N LYS A 562 -35.08 14.42 -1.83
CA LYS A 562 -36.22 14.75 -0.96
C LYS A 562 -36.81 13.53 -0.26
N GLU A 563 -36.98 12.40 -0.95
CA GLU A 563 -37.62 11.19 -0.41
C GLU A 563 -36.75 10.45 0.62
N ILE A 564 -35.43 10.59 0.54
CA ILE A 564 -34.49 10.03 1.53
C ILE A 564 -34.68 10.64 2.94
N ARG A 565 -35.38 11.78 3.07
CA ARG A 565 -35.38 12.57 4.31
C ARG A 565 -36.24 12.08 5.48
N LYS A 566 -36.99 10.98 5.40
CA LYS A 566 -37.76 10.53 6.59
C LYS A 566 -37.74 9.05 6.93
N ASP A 567 -37.73 8.12 5.97
CA ASP A 567 -37.82 6.69 6.30
C ASP A 567 -37.22 5.72 5.25
N ALA A 568 -36.51 6.23 4.23
CA ALA A 568 -35.95 5.40 3.18
C ALA A 568 -34.74 4.59 3.69
N THR A 569 -34.97 3.30 3.86
CA THR A 569 -34.00 2.32 4.39
C THR A 569 -33.23 1.68 3.24
N GLY A 570 -32.68 2.51 2.36
CA GLY A 570 -31.90 2.06 1.23
C GLY A 570 -31.26 3.28 0.59
N ASN A 571 -30.05 3.61 1.02
CA ASN A 571 -29.31 4.71 0.42
C ASN A 571 -28.93 4.28 -1.00
N LEU A 572 -29.76 4.66 -1.96
CA LEU A 572 -29.54 4.45 -3.38
C LEU A 572 -28.23 5.15 -3.78
N GLN A 573 -27.19 4.37 -4.03
CA GLN A 573 -25.87 4.91 -4.35
C GLN A 573 -25.66 5.16 -5.84
N SER A 574 -26.47 4.52 -6.69
CA SER A 574 -26.48 4.81 -8.11
C SER A 574 -27.80 4.41 -8.78
N ILE A 575 -28.11 5.10 -9.87
CA ILE A 575 -29.20 4.76 -10.80
C ILE A 575 -28.53 4.50 -12.14
N VAL A 576 -28.65 3.28 -12.63
CA VAL A 576 -28.13 2.91 -13.96
C VAL A 576 -29.29 2.80 -14.93
N HIS A 577 -29.27 3.61 -15.98
CA HIS A 577 -30.24 3.57 -17.06
C HIS A 577 -29.54 3.71 -18.41
N GLN A 578 -29.60 2.65 -19.22
CA GLN A 578 -28.89 2.56 -20.51
C GLN A 578 -27.37 2.80 -20.34
N ASP A 579 -26.84 3.84 -20.98
CA ASP A 579 -25.43 4.20 -21.00
C ASP A 579 -25.06 5.24 -19.93
N ILE A 580 -25.98 5.55 -18.98
CA ILE A 580 -25.77 6.56 -17.94
C ILE A 580 -25.93 5.91 -16.57
N ALA A 581 -24.88 5.99 -15.77
CA ALA A 581 -24.90 5.76 -14.34
C ALA A 581 -24.89 7.12 -13.64
N VAL A 582 -25.96 7.39 -12.87
CA VAL A 582 -26.06 8.51 -11.96
C VAL A 582 -25.57 8.02 -10.62
N LEU A 583 -24.36 8.38 -10.22
CA LEU A 583 -23.86 8.12 -8.87
C LEU A 583 -24.50 9.13 -7.93
N LEU A 584 -24.69 8.76 -6.67
CA LEU A 584 -25.26 9.62 -5.64
C LEU A 584 -24.41 9.56 -4.37
N GLU A 585 -23.95 10.72 -3.92
CA GLU A 585 -23.26 10.90 -2.64
C GLU A 585 -23.94 11.99 -1.81
N HIS A 586 -24.09 11.74 -0.52
CA HIS A 586 -24.79 12.63 0.41
C HIS A 586 -23.82 13.24 1.41
N GLY A 587 -23.72 14.56 1.38
CA GLY A 587 -22.96 15.38 2.32
C GLY A 587 -23.82 15.80 3.51
N ASN A 588 -23.33 16.78 4.28
CA ASN A 588 -24.04 17.31 5.44
C ASN A 588 -25.20 18.24 5.04
N HIS A 589 -25.07 18.92 3.91
CA HIS A 589 -26.00 19.94 3.43
C HIS A 589 -26.47 19.69 2.00
N ALA A 590 -25.66 19.04 1.17
CA ALA A 590 -25.93 18.83 -0.25
C ALA A 590 -25.87 17.34 -0.63
N THR A 591 -26.53 17.01 -1.74
CA THR A 591 -26.38 15.72 -2.43
C THR A 591 -25.72 16.00 -3.77
N CYS A 592 -24.62 15.32 -4.03
CA CYS A 592 -23.97 15.31 -5.33
C CYS A 592 -24.50 14.13 -6.14
N ALA A 593 -24.75 14.36 -7.42
CA ALA A 593 -25.02 13.33 -8.40
C ALA A 593 -24.00 13.41 -9.53
N LEU A 594 -23.02 12.51 -9.56
CA LEU A 594 -22.04 12.44 -10.64
C LEU A 594 -22.57 11.57 -11.79
N LEU A 595 -22.65 12.14 -12.99
CA LEU A 595 -23.11 11.44 -14.19
C LEU A 595 -21.91 10.83 -14.92
N VAL A 596 -21.91 9.51 -15.08
CA VAL A 596 -20.84 8.75 -15.73
C VAL A 596 -21.40 7.66 -16.64
N ASP A 597 -20.57 7.09 -17.52
CA ASP A 597 -20.98 5.96 -18.38
C ASP A 597 -21.05 4.61 -17.63
N ARG A 598 -20.42 4.52 -16.46
CA ARG A 598 -20.39 3.32 -15.62
C ARG A 598 -20.08 3.63 -14.16
N ASP A 599 -20.68 2.85 -13.28
CA ASP A 599 -20.39 2.88 -11.84
C ASP A 599 -19.03 2.21 -11.57
N THR A 600 -18.05 3.01 -11.16
CA THR A 600 -16.69 2.55 -10.84
C THR A 600 -16.24 3.13 -9.51
N TYR A 601 -15.32 2.44 -8.84
CA TYR A 601 -14.72 2.94 -7.62
C TYR A 601 -14.10 4.34 -7.80
N GLU A 602 -13.32 4.55 -8.86
CA GLU A 602 -12.66 5.84 -9.10
C GLU A 602 -13.67 6.96 -9.35
N ALA A 603 -14.76 6.70 -10.06
CA ALA A 603 -15.84 7.66 -10.25
C ALA A 603 -16.47 8.08 -8.91
N ARG A 604 -16.72 7.12 -8.02
CA ARG A 604 -17.25 7.39 -6.67
C ARG A 604 -16.27 8.16 -5.79
N VAL A 605 -14.97 7.95 -5.95
CA VAL A 605 -13.95 8.77 -5.25
C VAL A 605 -13.99 10.21 -5.73
N LEU A 606 -14.10 10.44 -7.04
CA LEU A 606 -14.22 11.80 -7.59
C LEU A 606 -15.49 12.50 -7.10
N GLU A 607 -16.62 11.79 -7.12
CA GLU A 607 -17.90 12.28 -6.63
C GLU A 607 -17.81 12.75 -5.16
N ARG A 608 -17.27 11.90 -4.28
CA ARG A 608 -17.07 12.23 -2.86
C ARG A 608 -16.18 13.46 -2.68
N ARG A 609 -15.00 13.44 -3.30
CA ARG A 609 -14.04 14.54 -3.17
C ARG A 609 -14.62 15.85 -3.67
N PHE A 610 -15.40 15.81 -4.75
CA PHE A 610 -16.07 16.99 -5.26
C PHE A 610 -17.10 17.52 -4.28
N LEU A 611 -17.96 16.66 -3.71
CA LEU A 611 -18.95 17.08 -2.72
C LEU A 611 -18.30 17.63 -1.45
N GLU A 612 -17.24 17.00 -0.96
CA GLU A 612 -16.49 17.49 0.21
C GLU A 612 -15.88 18.86 -0.06
N SER A 613 -15.18 19.04 -1.19
CA SER A 613 -14.62 20.34 -1.57
C SER A 613 -15.70 21.40 -1.81
N PHE A 614 -16.85 21.00 -2.34
CA PHE A 614 -18.01 21.87 -2.53
C PHE A 614 -18.55 22.36 -1.17
N GLU A 615 -18.82 21.45 -0.23
CA GLU A 615 -19.33 21.81 1.09
C GLU A 615 -18.32 22.61 1.91
N GLU A 616 -17.02 22.28 1.84
CA GLU A 616 -15.96 23.07 2.49
C GLU A 616 -15.89 24.49 1.94
N THR A 617 -16.05 24.66 0.62
CA THR A 617 -15.97 25.98 -0.02
C THR A 617 -17.23 26.83 0.23
N PHE A 618 -18.39 26.19 0.34
CA PHE A 618 -19.69 26.88 0.43
C PHE A 618 -20.39 26.69 1.78
N ALA A 619 -19.68 26.24 2.83
CA ALA A 619 -20.26 25.91 4.14
C ALA A 619 -21.17 27.02 4.69
N ASP A 620 -20.69 28.26 4.73
CA ASP A 620 -21.45 29.41 5.25
C ASP A 620 -22.75 29.63 4.47
N SER A 621 -22.69 29.49 3.14
CA SER A 621 -23.85 29.62 2.24
C SER A 621 -24.85 28.47 2.37
N LEU A 622 -24.41 27.30 2.83
CA LEU A 622 -25.23 26.09 2.98
C LEU A 622 -25.92 26.01 4.34
N VAL A 623 -25.33 26.60 5.38
CA VAL A 623 -25.86 26.61 6.76
C VAL A 623 -26.96 27.66 6.94
N ASP A 624 -26.75 28.88 6.44
CA ASP A 624 -27.65 30.03 6.62
C ASP A 624 -28.70 30.16 5.49
N PHE A 625 -29.11 29.03 4.89
CA PHE A 625 -30.03 29.03 3.75
C PHE A 625 -31.47 29.33 4.18
N GLU A 626 -31.79 30.60 4.44
CA GLU A 626 -33.15 31.11 4.64
C GLU A 626 -33.82 31.41 3.29
N ASP A 627 -35.06 30.94 3.14
CA ASP A 627 -35.88 30.91 1.92
C ASP A 627 -35.71 32.08 0.91
N GLY A 628 -35.50 31.73 -0.38
CA GLY A 628 -36.28 32.36 -1.46
C GLY A 628 -35.59 32.96 -2.69
N ALA A 629 -34.26 33.10 -2.76
CA ALA A 629 -33.61 33.66 -3.95
C ALA A 629 -32.31 32.95 -4.35
N VAL A 630 -32.40 32.01 -5.29
CA VAL A 630 -31.26 31.22 -5.78
C VAL A 630 -30.44 32.02 -6.80
N ARG A 631 -29.13 32.09 -6.58
CA ARG A 631 -28.14 32.11 -7.68
C ARG A 631 -27.39 30.77 -7.62
N PRO A 632 -27.22 30.06 -8.75
CA PRO A 632 -26.33 28.90 -8.79
C PRO A 632 -24.96 29.26 -8.22
N LEU A 633 -24.39 28.36 -7.42
CA LEU A 633 -23.04 28.52 -6.89
C LEU A 633 -22.05 28.23 -8.01
N ASP A 634 -21.07 29.12 -8.22
CA ASP A 634 -20.01 28.88 -9.21
C ASP A 634 -18.97 27.90 -8.65
N ALA A 635 -19.25 26.61 -8.83
CA ALA A 635 -18.35 25.52 -8.46
C ALA A 635 -17.52 25.02 -9.66
N SER A 636 -17.52 25.73 -10.79
CA SER A 636 -16.88 25.29 -12.04
C SER A 636 -15.38 25.03 -11.84
N SER A 637 -14.70 25.87 -11.05
CA SER A 637 -13.27 25.69 -10.73
C SER A 637 -13.01 24.44 -9.87
N ILE A 638 -13.91 24.13 -8.93
CA ILE A 638 -13.84 22.94 -8.07
C ILE A 638 -14.09 21.70 -8.93
N PHE A 639 -15.16 21.70 -9.73
CA PHE A 639 -15.49 20.60 -10.64
C PHE A 639 -14.35 20.35 -11.63
N HIS A 640 -13.80 21.42 -12.22
CA HIS A 640 -12.69 21.27 -13.13
C HIS A 640 -11.41 20.81 -12.45
N SER A 641 -11.15 21.18 -11.20
CA SER A 641 -9.92 20.79 -10.49
C SER A 641 -9.98 19.39 -9.88
N VAL A 642 -11.16 18.97 -9.41
CA VAL A 642 -11.38 17.70 -8.73
C VAL A 642 -11.85 16.62 -9.70
N VAL A 643 -12.80 16.94 -10.58
CA VAL A 643 -13.49 15.97 -11.45
C VAL A 643 -12.87 15.94 -12.86
N MET A 644 -12.70 17.09 -13.52
CA MET A 644 -12.19 17.13 -14.91
C MET A 644 -10.67 17.12 -15.02
N HIS A 645 -9.95 17.72 -14.06
CA HIS A 645 -8.51 17.57 -13.93
C HIS A 645 -8.25 16.15 -13.41
N ARG A 646 -8.20 15.20 -14.33
CA ARG A 646 -7.07 14.28 -14.32
C ARG A 646 -5.84 15.17 -14.50
N LYS A 647 -5.27 15.72 -13.43
CA LYS A 647 -4.00 16.44 -13.54
C LYS A 647 -3.08 15.54 -14.32
N HIS A 648 -2.67 16.04 -15.47
CA HIS A 648 -1.58 15.53 -16.27
C HIS A 648 -0.40 15.20 -15.34
N GLN A 649 -0.27 13.94 -14.96
CA GLN A 649 1.04 13.31 -14.89
C GLN A 649 1.50 13.16 -16.35
N LYS A 650 1.89 14.28 -16.97
CA LYS A 650 2.81 14.28 -18.12
C LYS A 650 4.22 14.20 -17.57
#